data_AF-A0A5C5WFD3-F1
#
_entry.id   AF-A0A5C5WFD3-F1
#
_cell.length_a   1.000
_cell.length_b   1.000
_cell.length_c   1.000
_cell.angle_alpha   90.00
_cell.angle_beta   90.00
_cell.angle_gamma   90.00
#
_symmetry.space_group_name_H-M   'P 1'
#
loop_
_entity.id
_entity.type
_entity.pdbx_description
1 polymer ?
#
loop_
_entity_poly.entity_id
_entity_poly.type
_entity_poly.pdbx_seq_one_letter_code
_entity_poly.pdbx_strand_id
1 'polypeptide(L)'
;MMEVDPIAPPHSDLSATMPHKFSLCWVAVAVWLLVAVSAEAKNPQPKNSADPTATQTVLQAALAPMIDAHRGTVAVRFEHLVTGDAYAYQADQQMPSASLIKLPVMMAAYEAAARGALSLDERCVFEEADKTPGSGLLSTHLSPGAQLSLRDMIRLMIGWSDNAATNVVIERVGIKAVNDLMDRLGCPHTRLNSLVFKRETSIAPELSAKYGLGVMCPKETVLLLKRLAEDDPFAAGIGKGYGKADAAAVKEMSEEMREHLRACQSTSMAPRLLPDGVVIAHKTGSVADARCDAGIIESPVGPIAYCVMTADNVDQSWSDENEAAKLIAEVTKAAYDRFLKPDGEVEAPRVARVLRMGSDGEMVENLQRTLNRRMKPSPELGVDGDFGPNTVRAVQRFQTNVGLEPSGVVDSEFWKALGPLVLKDDPAPPPEEVNAGPQQRQPADPLSGPPTTTCKAWAIADAESGKVLWGYNEGLTRDPASTTKIMTAYLVTKLAEENADVLSEVITFSERADNTTGSTADVRVGERVSTGELLYGLMLPSGNDASVAFAEHFGNRFPAVEGKPNGGSPYERFVQAMNAAANELGMSGTGYRNTHGLTDEGHVTTAADLVKLAHAAMKYETFRRVVGTPRRGATLGSVDGYQRNTVWNNSNQLLRLEGFYGVKTGTTGPAGACLVAAGQRDDKPLIVVVLGSTSGDARYVDSRNLFRWAWKELNAK
;
A
#
# COMPACT_ATOMS: atom_id res chain seq x y z
N MET A 1 -9.46 58.00 56.32
CA MET A 1 -10.90 58.30 56.18
C MET A 1 -11.59 56.97 55.93
N MET A 2 -12.57 56.67 56.80
CA MET A 2 -13.40 55.45 57.00
C MET A 2 -14.05 54.93 55.70
N GLU A 3 -14.03 53.61 55.43
CA GLU A 3 -14.95 52.51 55.85
C GLU A 3 -16.37 52.59 55.25
N VAL A 4 -16.76 51.62 54.38
CA VAL A 4 -17.59 50.40 54.60
C VAL A 4 -19.11 50.63 54.36
N ASP A 5 -19.69 49.72 53.56
CA ASP A 5 -21.11 49.31 53.30
C ASP A 5 -22.08 49.33 54.53
N PRO A 6 -23.38 48.86 54.54
CA PRO A 6 -24.27 48.18 53.55
C PRO A 6 -25.81 48.52 53.66
N ILE A 7 -26.67 47.65 53.06
CA ILE A 7 -28.01 47.11 53.54
C ILE A 7 -29.30 47.51 52.77
N ALA A 8 -30.11 46.47 52.50
CA ALA A 8 -31.41 46.39 51.82
C ALA A 8 -32.65 46.58 52.76
N PRO A 9 -33.84 45.99 52.48
CA PRO A 9 -35.11 46.58 52.00
C PRO A 9 -36.21 46.70 53.10
N PRO A 10 -37.51 46.91 52.77
CA PRO A 10 -38.49 45.88 53.19
C PRO A 10 -39.74 45.67 52.31
N HIS A 11 -40.43 44.58 52.67
CA HIS A 11 -41.68 43.93 52.21
C HIS A 11 -43.00 44.70 52.42
N SER A 12 -44.07 44.26 51.73
CA SER A 12 -45.38 43.77 52.27
C SER A 12 -46.52 43.93 51.24
N ASP A 13 -47.74 43.46 51.49
CA ASP A 13 -48.32 42.11 51.42
C ASP A 13 -49.86 42.31 51.22
N LEU A 14 -50.60 41.24 50.93
CA LEU A 14 -52.07 41.03 51.19
C LEU A 14 -53.17 41.49 50.19
N SER A 15 -53.68 40.49 49.46
CA SER A 15 -55.06 39.91 49.47
C SER A 15 -56.34 40.76 49.40
N ALA A 16 -57.26 40.38 48.49
CA ALA A 16 -58.74 40.52 48.62
C ALA A 16 -59.45 39.49 47.68
N THR A 17 -59.98 38.37 48.21
CA THR A 17 -61.41 38.05 48.50
C THR A 17 -62.27 37.51 47.32
N MET A 18 -62.76 36.26 47.48
CA MET A 18 -63.93 35.66 46.80
C MET A 18 -65.25 36.09 47.48
N PRO A 19 -66.42 35.79 46.88
CA PRO A 19 -67.24 34.69 47.43
C PRO A 19 -68.00 33.79 46.41
N HIS A 20 -68.43 32.64 46.95
CA HIS A 20 -69.09 31.44 46.39
C HIS A 20 -70.55 31.57 45.87
N LYS A 21 -70.94 30.60 45.01
CA LYS A 21 -72.02 29.55 45.16
C LYS A 21 -72.53 29.15 43.75
N PHE A 22 -72.58 27.87 43.34
CA PHE A 22 -73.61 26.87 43.69
C PHE A 22 -73.19 25.43 43.29
N SER A 23 -73.89 24.45 43.86
CA SER A 23 -73.59 23.03 44.01
C SER A 23 -74.59 22.15 43.22
N LEU A 24 -74.19 20.97 42.69
CA LEU A 24 -74.71 19.63 43.08
C LEU A 24 -74.30 18.49 42.09
N CYS A 25 -73.95 17.34 42.67
CA CYS A 25 -73.57 16.05 42.09
C CYS A 25 -74.73 15.22 41.48
N TRP A 26 -74.39 14.13 40.77
CA TRP A 26 -74.84 12.71 40.88
C TRP A 26 -74.35 11.99 39.59
N VAL A 27 -73.75 10.78 39.54
CA VAL A 27 -74.21 9.46 40.00
C VAL A 27 -73.02 8.47 40.19
N ALA A 28 -73.25 7.48 41.06
CA ALA A 28 -72.41 6.43 41.63
C ALA A 28 -72.18 5.16 40.75
N VAL A 29 -71.02 4.50 40.88
CA VAL A 29 -70.73 3.15 41.50
C VAL A 29 -71.17 1.88 40.73
N ALA A 30 -70.16 1.22 40.13
CA ALA A 30 -69.71 -0.19 40.16
C ALA A 30 -70.62 -1.42 39.86
N VAL A 31 -70.00 -2.45 39.23
CA VAL A 31 -70.00 -3.93 39.54
C VAL A 31 -70.25 -4.90 38.35
N TRP A 32 -69.18 -5.67 38.01
CA TRP A 32 -69.05 -7.11 37.59
C TRP A 32 -68.90 -7.61 36.12
N LEU A 33 -67.70 -8.19 35.87
CA LEU A 33 -67.36 -9.54 35.33
C LEU A 33 -68.19 -10.23 34.22
N LEU A 34 -67.59 -10.51 33.04
CA LEU A 34 -67.00 -11.80 32.63
C LEU A 34 -66.77 -11.88 31.09
N VAL A 35 -65.51 -12.15 30.72
CA VAL A 35 -64.98 -12.95 29.59
C VAL A 35 -65.56 -12.78 28.18
N ALA A 36 -64.70 -12.27 27.28
CA ALA A 36 -64.56 -12.80 25.93
C ALA A 36 -63.07 -12.91 25.60
N VAL A 37 -62.65 -14.12 25.26
CA VAL A 37 -61.31 -14.48 24.81
C VAL A 37 -61.10 -13.93 23.40
N SER A 38 -60.07 -13.10 23.22
CA SER A 38 -59.43 -12.91 21.92
C SER A 38 -57.95 -13.21 22.09
N ALA A 39 -57.49 -14.23 21.38
CA ALA A 39 -56.08 -14.60 21.28
C ALA A 39 -55.37 -13.54 20.43
N GLU A 40 -54.69 -12.60 21.09
CA GLU A 40 -53.67 -11.78 20.44
C GLU A 40 -52.33 -12.50 20.50
N ALA A 41 -51.85 -12.86 19.31
CA ALA A 41 -50.52 -13.37 19.09
C ALA A 41 -49.49 -12.37 19.63
N LYS A 42 -48.81 -12.74 20.72
CA LYS A 42 -47.63 -12.03 21.20
C LYS A 42 -46.56 -12.11 20.11
N ASN A 43 -46.30 -10.99 19.44
CA ASN A 43 -45.05 -10.81 18.73
C ASN A 43 -43.90 -10.92 19.74
N PRO A 44 -42.94 -11.83 19.58
CA PRO A 44 -41.78 -11.86 20.46
C PRO A 44 -40.90 -10.65 20.15
N GLN A 45 -40.72 -9.76 21.12
CA GLN A 45 -39.57 -8.86 21.10
C GLN A 45 -38.29 -9.70 21.15
N PRO A 46 -37.26 -9.40 20.34
CA PRO A 46 -35.99 -10.09 20.44
C PRO A 46 -35.34 -9.75 21.78
N LYS A 47 -35.22 -10.76 22.65
CA LYS A 47 -34.31 -10.73 23.79
C LYS A 47 -32.88 -10.81 23.24
N ASN A 48 -32.19 -9.67 23.18
CA ASN A 48 -30.72 -9.61 23.04
C ASN A 48 -30.23 -8.31 23.70
N SER A 49 -30.35 -8.21 25.02
CA SER A 49 -29.45 -7.35 25.81
C SER A 49 -28.47 -8.29 26.47
N ALA A 50 -27.26 -8.42 25.91
CA ALA A 50 -26.19 -9.13 26.56
C ALA A 50 -25.84 -8.42 27.88
N ASP A 51 -25.48 -9.21 28.90
CA ASP A 51 -25.01 -8.70 30.18
C ASP A 51 -23.58 -8.14 30.00
N PRO A 52 -23.33 -6.83 30.21
CA PRO A 52 -22.00 -6.23 30.04
C PRO A 52 -20.92 -6.93 30.87
N THR A 53 -21.33 -7.54 32.00
CA THR A 53 -20.46 -8.30 32.89
C THR A 53 -19.92 -9.57 32.21
N ALA A 54 -20.71 -10.19 31.33
CA ALA A 54 -20.32 -11.41 30.62
C ALA A 54 -19.25 -11.17 29.55
N THR A 55 -19.36 -10.08 28.77
CA THR A 55 -18.34 -9.70 27.78
C THR A 55 -17.01 -9.38 28.47
N GLN A 56 -17.04 -8.66 29.59
CA GLN A 56 -15.86 -8.39 30.39
C GLN A 56 -15.20 -9.68 30.88
N THR A 57 -15.96 -10.61 31.46
CA THR A 57 -15.41 -11.88 31.99
C THR A 57 -14.80 -12.76 30.90
N VAL A 58 -15.49 -12.94 29.77
CA VAL A 58 -15.01 -13.82 28.69
C VAL A 58 -13.76 -13.27 28.02
N LEU A 59 -13.74 -11.98 27.70
CA LEU A 59 -12.55 -11.36 27.11
C LEU A 59 -11.40 -11.27 28.13
N GLN A 60 -11.69 -11.05 29.41
CA GLN A 60 -10.64 -11.10 30.42
C GLN A 60 -9.96 -12.47 30.46
N ALA A 61 -10.73 -13.56 30.41
CA ALA A 61 -10.18 -14.92 30.41
C ALA A 61 -9.36 -15.22 29.14
N ALA A 62 -9.82 -14.76 27.98
CA ALA A 62 -9.13 -14.98 26.71
C ALA A 62 -7.86 -14.13 26.55
N LEU A 63 -7.89 -12.87 27.00
CA LEU A 63 -6.83 -11.89 26.77
C LEU A 63 -5.74 -11.90 27.85
N ALA A 64 -6.08 -12.24 29.11
CA ALA A 64 -5.13 -12.20 30.23
C ALA A 64 -3.82 -12.95 29.94
N PRO A 65 -3.82 -14.20 29.41
CA PRO A 65 -2.56 -14.91 29.15
C PRO A 65 -1.63 -14.19 28.17
N MET A 66 -2.20 -13.51 27.17
CA MET A 66 -1.45 -12.80 26.13
C MET A 66 -0.92 -11.45 26.65
N ILE A 67 -1.74 -10.77 27.45
CA ILE A 67 -1.37 -9.53 28.14
C ILE A 67 -0.26 -9.80 29.16
N ASP A 68 -0.38 -10.86 29.96
CA ASP A 68 0.58 -11.23 31.01
C ASP A 68 1.91 -11.72 30.42
N ALA A 69 1.88 -12.33 29.23
CA ALA A 69 3.08 -12.74 28.51
C ALA A 69 3.85 -11.57 27.87
N HIS A 70 3.18 -10.43 27.65
CA HIS A 70 3.79 -9.27 27.01
C HIS A 70 4.80 -8.58 27.92
N ARG A 71 5.97 -8.24 27.37
CA ARG A 71 7.03 -7.53 28.09
C ARG A 71 6.91 -6.03 27.89
N GLY A 72 5.98 -5.44 28.61
CA GLY A 72 5.67 -4.01 28.60
C GLY A 72 4.33 -3.73 29.27
N THR A 73 3.89 -2.48 29.25
CA THR A 73 2.57 -2.08 29.74
C THR A 73 1.54 -2.23 28.62
N VAL A 74 0.34 -2.75 28.91
CA VAL A 74 -0.75 -2.92 27.93
C VAL A 74 -2.03 -2.28 28.47
N ALA A 75 -2.73 -1.52 27.63
CA ALA A 75 -4.03 -0.96 27.93
C ALA A 75 -4.99 -1.14 26.75
N VAL A 76 -6.24 -1.49 27.05
CA VAL A 76 -7.21 -1.99 26.07
C VAL A 76 -8.61 -1.45 26.37
N ARG A 77 -9.33 -1.04 25.32
CA ARG A 77 -10.77 -0.75 25.36
C ARG A 77 -11.42 -1.24 24.08
N PHE A 78 -12.54 -1.94 24.21
CA PHE A 78 -13.45 -2.28 23.11
C PHE A 78 -14.89 -1.93 23.49
N GLU A 79 -15.70 -1.51 22.53
CA GLU A 79 -17.14 -1.27 22.70
C GLU A 79 -17.90 -1.57 21.40
N HIS A 80 -18.90 -2.43 21.48
CA HIS A 80 -19.85 -2.67 20.38
C HIS A 80 -20.92 -1.58 20.42
N LEU A 81 -20.93 -0.70 19.42
CA LEU A 81 -21.65 0.57 19.50
C LEU A 81 -23.17 0.44 19.43
N VAL A 82 -23.69 -0.70 18.95
CA VAL A 82 -25.14 -0.96 18.91
C VAL A 82 -25.66 -1.50 20.24
N THR A 83 -24.92 -2.43 20.87
CA THR A 83 -25.38 -3.10 22.11
C THR A 83 -24.87 -2.42 23.37
N GLY A 84 -23.79 -1.65 23.29
CA GLY A 84 -23.07 -1.10 24.43
C GLY A 84 -22.19 -2.11 25.16
N ASP A 85 -22.13 -3.36 24.68
CA ASP A 85 -21.24 -4.38 25.24
C ASP A 85 -19.78 -3.95 25.09
N ALA A 86 -18.99 -4.20 26.13
CA ALA A 86 -17.69 -3.57 26.17
C ALA A 86 -16.68 -4.35 27.02
N TYR A 87 -15.40 -4.12 26.73
CA TYR A 87 -14.27 -4.62 27.51
C TYR A 87 -13.32 -3.49 27.84
N ALA A 88 -12.75 -3.51 29.05
CA ALA A 88 -11.73 -2.57 29.47
C ALA A 88 -10.65 -3.28 30.28
N TYR A 89 -9.39 -2.97 29.99
CA TYR A 89 -8.22 -3.36 30.77
C TYR A 89 -7.27 -2.17 30.84
N GLN A 90 -7.06 -1.64 32.05
CA GLN A 90 -6.26 -0.43 32.27
C GLN A 90 -6.67 0.75 31.35
N ALA A 91 -7.95 0.86 30.99
CA ALA A 91 -8.40 1.75 29.92
C ALA A 91 -8.21 3.26 30.23
N ASP A 92 -8.04 3.63 31.50
CA ASP A 92 -7.72 5.00 31.94
C ASP A 92 -6.19 5.29 31.93
N GLN A 93 -5.34 4.30 31.65
CA GLN A 93 -3.88 4.44 31.66
C GLN A 93 -3.40 5.36 30.53
N GLN A 94 -2.72 6.44 30.91
CA GLN A 94 -2.09 7.38 29.97
C GLN A 94 -0.79 6.81 29.39
N MET A 95 -0.72 6.74 28.07
CA MET A 95 0.42 6.18 27.32
C MET A 95 0.91 7.13 26.22
N PRO A 96 2.17 6.97 25.76
CA PRO A 96 2.64 7.64 24.56
C PRO A 96 1.71 7.33 23.39
N SER A 97 1.12 8.37 22.80
CA SER A 97 0.17 8.20 21.69
C SER A 97 0.84 7.91 20.36
N ALA A 98 2.14 8.18 20.23
CA ALA A 98 2.83 8.15 18.94
C ALA A 98 2.02 8.90 17.86
N SER A 99 1.75 8.26 16.71
CA SER A 99 0.94 8.86 15.64
C SER A 99 -0.57 8.74 15.84
N LEU A 100 -1.05 8.07 16.91
CA LEU A 100 -2.49 7.98 17.19
C LEU A 100 -3.10 9.35 17.52
N ILE A 101 -2.32 10.28 18.08
CA ILE A 101 -2.75 11.67 18.35
C ILE A 101 -3.22 12.44 17.11
N LYS A 102 -2.89 11.96 15.91
CA LYS A 102 -3.35 12.56 14.65
C LYS A 102 -4.86 12.43 14.47
N LEU A 103 -5.52 11.49 15.17
CA LEU A 103 -6.99 11.40 15.22
C LEU A 103 -7.61 12.67 15.85
N PRO A 104 -7.26 13.06 17.10
CA PRO A 104 -7.65 14.36 17.65
C PRO A 104 -7.32 15.58 16.77
N VAL A 105 -6.15 15.58 16.11
CA VAL A 105 -5.76 16.67 15.20
C VAL A 105 -6.71 16.78 14.01
N MET A 106 -7.05 15.65 13.38
CA MET A 106 -8.04 15.61 12.31
C MET A 106 -9.40 16.12 12.80
N MET A 107 -9.89 15.62 13.94
CA MET A 107 -11.17 16.07 14.50
C MET A 107 -11.20 17.57 14.74
N ALA A 108 -10.10 18.15 15.24
CA ALA A 108 -10.00 19.59 15.45
C ALA A 108 -9.95 20.40 14.15
N ALA A 109 -9.32 19.89 13.09
CA ALA A 109 -9.34 20.52 11.77
C ALA A 109 -10.76 20.58 11.18
N TYR A 110 -11.49 19.47 11.25
CA TYR A 110 -12.88 19.40 10.79
C TYR A 110 -13.82 20.25 11.67
N GLU A 111 -13.57 20.33 12.98
CA GLU A 111 -14.35 21.19 13.86
C GLU A 111 -14.16 22.68 13.53
N ALA A 112 -12.92 23.09 13.27
CA ALA A 112 -12.61 24.43 12.81
C ALA A 112 -13.24 24.73 11.44
N ALA A 113 -13.30 23.74 10.54
CA ALA A 113 -14.02 23.84 9.27
C ALA A 113 -15.54 24.04 9.47
N ALA A 114 -16.15 23.25 10.36
CA ALA A 114 -17.58 23.36 10.70
C ALA A 114 -17.94 24.74 11.28
N ARG A 115 -17.04 25.33 12.06
CA ARG A 115 -17.17 26.71 12.57
C ARG A 115 -16.89 27.78 11.51
N GLY A 116 -16.37 27.41 10.35
CA GLY A 116 -15.94 28.32 9.30
C GLY A 116 -14.69 29.12 9.64
N ALA A 117 -13.86 28.61 10.55
CA ALA A 117 -12.57 29.20 10.91
C ALA A 117 -11.46 28.83 9.92
N LEU A 118 -11.59 27.71 9.20
CA LEU A 118 -10.73 27.29 8.11
C LEU A 118 -11.55 26.66 6.97
N SER A 119 -10.92 26.45 5.81
CA SER A 119 -11.52 25.71 4.70
C SER A 119 -10.70 24.45 4.41
N LEU A 120 -11.36 23.30 4.32
CA LEU A 120 -10.68 22.04 3.97
C LEU A 120 -10.07 22.07 2.56
N ASP A 121 -10.59 22.92 1.67
CA ASP A 121 -10.11 23.03 0.29
C ASP A 121 -9.03 24.11 0.12
N GLU A 122 -8.62 24.78 1.20
CA GLU A 122 -7.56 25.79 1.14
C GLU A 122 -6.22 25.16 0.73
N ARG A 123 -5.46 25.88 -0.10
CA ARG A 123 -4.17 25.40 -0.61
C ARG A 123 -3.07 25.61 0.42
N CYS A 124 -2.50 24.51 0.86
CA CYS A 124 -1.34 24.45 1.72
C CYS A 124 -0.09 24.30 0.86
N VAL A 125 0.82 25.26 0.96
CA VAL A 125 2.15 25.16 0.35
C VAL A 125 3.02 24.31 1.26
N PHE A 126 3.62 23.26 0.70
CA PHE A 126 4.65 22.47 1.38
C PHE A 126 6.01 23.15 1.18
N GLU A 127 6.64 23.59 2.27
CA GLU A 127 7.91 24.30 2.25
C GLU A 127 9.08 23.41 2.68
N GLU A 128 10.32 23.84 2.40
CA GLU A 128 11.51 23.10 2.84
C GLU A 128 11.57 22.99 4.38
N ALA A 129 11.07 24.00 5.10
CA ALA A 129 11.01 24.02 6.56
C ALA A 129 9.96 23.05 7.17
N ASP A 130 9.05 22.54 6.34
CA ASP A 130 8.03 21.57 6.74
C ASP A 130 8.56 20.14 6.72
N LYS A 131 9.73 19.91 6.10
CA LYS A 131 10.32 18.58 6.05
C LYS A 131 10.61 18.05 7.45
N THR A 132 10.14 16.84 7.69
CA THR A 132 10.33 16.12 8.94
C THR A 132 10.82 14.70 8.67
N PRO A 133 11.71 14.15 9.49
CA PRO A 133 12.12 12.76 9.37
C PRO A 133 10.97 11.80 9.72
N GLY A 134 11.20 10.50 9.48
CA GLY A 134 10.23 9.45 9.79
C GLY A 134 9.23 9.19 8.67
N SER A 135 8.00 8.81 9.04
CA SER A 135 6.94 8.44 8.10
C SER A 135 6.38 9.65 7.33
N GLY A 136 6.13 9.45 6.03
CA GLY A 136 5.47 10.42 5.17
C GLY A 136 5.93 10.35 3.73
N LEU A 137 5.09 10.87 2.85
CA LEU A 137 5.36 11.02 1.43
C LEU A 137 5.85 12.42 1.05
N LEU A 138 5.43 13.46 1.77
CA LEU A 138 5.76 14.84 1.40
C LEU A 138 7.26 15.08 1.43
N SER A 139 7.92 14.70 2.54
CA SER A 139 9.36 14.94 2.74
C SER A 139 10.26 14.12 1.80
N THR A 140 9.75 13.02 1.26
CA THR A 140 10.51 12.03 0.49
C THR A 140 10.20 12.06 -1.01
N HIS A 141 8.99 12.46 -1.40
CA HIS A 141 8.49 12.35 -2.77
C HIS A 141 7.99 13.67 -3.38
N LEU A 142 7.80 14.73 -2.58
CA LEU A 142 7.36 16.03 -3.09
C LEU A 142 8.48 17.07 -2.92
N SER A 143 8.59 17.96 -3.90
CA SER A 143 9.48 19.12 -3.82
C SER A 143 8.79 20.28 -3.08
N PRO A 144 9.55 21.12 -2.36
CA PRO A 144 9.03 22.37 -1.83
C PRO A 144 8.34 23.20 -2.91
N GLY A 145 7.26 23.89 -2.52
CA GLY A 145 6.38 24.62 -3.42
C GLY A 145 5.19 23.80 -3.93
N ALA A 146 5.12 22.50 -3.63
CA ALA A 146 3.93 21.69 -3.90
C ALA A 146 2.72 22.25 -3.14
N GLN A 147 1.55 22.29 -3.79
CA GLN A 147 0.32 22.82 -3.22
C GLN A 147 -0.73 21.72 -3.13
N LEU A 148 -1.12 21.36 -1.91
CA LEU A 148 -2.19 20.38 -1.66
C LEU A 148 -3.33 21.05 -0.88
N SER A 149 -4.55 20.52 -0.98
CA SER A 149 -5.63 21.01 -0.11
C SER A 149 -5.36 20.61 1.34
N LEU A 150 -5.92 21.33 2.32
CA LEU A 150 -5.86 20.91 3.74
C LEU A 150 -6.47 19.52 3.93
N ARG A 151 -7.53 19.20 3.18
CA ARG A 151 -8.15 17.88 3.09
C ARG A 151 -7.16 16.79 2.67
N ASP A 152 -6.35 17.05 1.64
CA ASP A 152 -5.30 16.14 1.18
C ASP A 152 -4.17 16.01 2.22
N MET A 153 -3.81 17.11 2.89
CA MET A 153 -2.83 17.07 3.99
C MET A 153 -3.33 16.18 5.13
N ILE A 154 -4.61 16.25 5.49
CA ILE A 154 -5.23 15.36 6.47
C ILE A 154 -5.24 13.90 5.98
N ARG A 155 -5.54 13.67 4.68
CA ARG A 155 -5.49 12.33 4.08
C ARG A 155 -4.10 11.71 4.19
N LEU A 156 -3.04 12.47 3.92
CA LEU A 156 -1.65 12.02 4.07
C LEU A 156 -1.27 11.81 5.53
N MET A 157 -1.69 12.72 6.42
CA MET A 157 -1.49 12.65 7.86
C MET A 157 -2.06 11.37 8.48
N ILE A 158 -3.25 10.93 8.05
CA ILE A 158 -3.90 9.73 8.57
C ILE A 158 -3.44 8.48 7.81
N GLY A 159 -3.56 8.50 6.48
CA GLY A 159 -3.36 7.33 5.62
C GLY A 159 -1.92 6.81 5.59
N TRP A 160 -0.96 7.73 5.49
CA TRP A 160 0.49 7.43 5.42
C TRP A 160 1.23 7.80 6.70
N SER A 161 0.51 8.29 7.71
CA SER A 161 1.11 8.83 8.92
C SER A 161 2.13 9.93 8.64
N ASP A 162 1.90 10.77 7.63
CA ASP A 162 2.87 11.76 7.15
C ASP A 162 3.16 12.84 8.19
N ASN A 163 4.42 12.95 8.63
CA ASN A 163 4.83 13.86 9.70
C ASN A 163 4.87 15.33 9.24
N ALA A 164 5.22 15.59 7.98
CA ALA A 164 5.24 16.95 7.46
C ALA A 164 3.82 17.47 7.30
N ALA A 165 2.93 16.64 6.74
CA ALA A 165 1.50 16.96 6.64
C ALA A 165 0.89 17.18 8.03
N THR A 166 1.31 16.38 9.02
CA THR A 166 0.88 16.55 10.41
C THR A 166 1.22 17.94 10.94
N ASN A 167 2.45 18.42 10.74
CA ASN A 167 2.85 19.75 11.19
C ASN A 167 2.08 20.86 10.48
N VAL A 168 1.93 20.77 9.15
CA VAL A 168 1.15 21.72 8.34
C VAL A 168 -0.29 21.82 8.84
N VAL A 169 -0.92 20.69 9.22
CA VAL A 169 -2.28 20.66 9.79
C VAL A 169 -2.30 21.26 11.20
N ILE A 170 -1.36 20.87 12.08
CA ILE A 170 -1.28 21.42 13.45
C ILE A 170 -1.05 22.94 13.43
N GLU A 171 -0.26 23.47 12.50
CA GLU A 171 0.00 24.91 12.41
C GLU A 171 -1.26 25.71 12.01
N ARG A 172 -2.18 25.11 11.24
CA ARG A 172 -3.46 25.73 10.88
C ARG A 172 -4.49 25.67 12.00
N VAL A 173 -4.51 24.56 12.72
CA VAL A 173 -5.50 24.32 13.79
C VAL A 173 -5.04 24.94 15.12
N GLY A 174 -3.76 24.77 15.45
CA GLY A 174 -3.13 25.15 16.71
C GLY A 174 -3.23 24.05 17.78
N ILE A 175 -2.11 23.79 18.48
CA ILE A 175 -2.03 22.76 19.54
C ILE A 175 -3.07 23.03 20.64
N LYS A 176 -3.24 24.29 21.04
CA LYS A 176 -4.23 24.68 22.05
C LYS A 176 -5.66 24.34 21.61
N ALA A 177 -6.01 24.57 20.35
CA ALA A 177 -7.35 24.31 19.85
C ALA A 177 -7.69 22.81 19.86
N VAL A 178 -6.71 21.96 19.54
CA VAL A 178 -6.83 20.50 19.68
C VAL A 178 -7.16 20.14 21.13
N ASN A 179 -6.37 20.62 22.09
CA ASN A 179 -6.57 20.29 23.52
C ASN A 179 -7.88 20.88 24.08
N ASP A 180 -8.25 22.11 23.69
CA ASP A 180 -9.52 22.73 24.07
C ASP A 180 -10.73 21.93 23.53
N LEU A 181 -10.61 21.34 22.33
CA LEU A 181 -11.64 20.44 21.80
C LEU A 181 -11.72 19.16 22.63
N MET A 182 -10.58 18.55 22.97
CA MET A 182 -10.57 17.34 23.80
C MET A 182 -11.23 17.58 25.16
N ASP A 183 -11.01 18.74 25.79
CA ASP A 183 -11.70 19.11 27.03
C ASP A 183 -13.22 19.22 26.85
N ARG A 184 -13.68 19.83 25.76
CA ARG A 184 -15.12 19.90 25.45
C ARG A 184 -15.75 18.52 25.21
N LEU A 185 -15.00 17.60 24.61
CA LEU A 185 -15.46 16.24 24.31
C LEU A 185 -15.41 15.30 25.53
N GLY A 186 -14.89 15.77 26.68
CA GLY A 186 -14.75 14.97 27.89
C GLY A 186 -13.51 14.08 27.89
N CYS A 187 -12.46 14.47 27.17
CA CYS A 187 -11.19 13.76 27.03
C CYS A 187 -10.00 14.55 27.62
N PRO A 188 -10.00 14.86 28.93
CA PRO A 188 -8.96 15.70 29.55
C PRO A 188 -7.57 15.04 29.61
N HIS A 189 -7.44 13.74 29.39
CA HIS A 189 -6.14 13.06 29.37
C HIS A 189 -5.56 12.89 27.96
N THR A 190 -6.31 13.25 26.93
CA THR A 190 -5.88 13.29 25.55
C THR A 190 -5.26 14.66 25.27
N ARG A 191 -3.95 14.70 25.07
CA ARG A 191 -3.19 15.94 24.87
C ARG A 191 -2.20 15.82 23.73
N LEU A 192 -2.26 16.78 22.81
CA LEU A 192 -1.17 17.09 21.89
C LEU A 192 -0.18 18.01 22.59
N ASN A 193 1.10 17.64 22.61
CA ASN A 193 2.11 18.37 23.34
C ASN A 193 2.88 19.37 22.45
N SER A 194 3.26 18.97 21.24
CA SER A 194 4.23 19.68 20.38
C SER A 194 4.00 19.39 18.89
N LEU A 195 4.70 20.10 18.01
CA LEU A 195 4.87 19.70 16.61
C LEU A 195 5.77 18.45 16.49
N VAL A 196 5.54 17.65 15.46
CA VAL A 196 6.28 16.40 15.19
C VAL A 196 7.76 16.72 14.98
N PHE A 197 8.63 16.03 15.72
CA PHE A 197 10.08 16.24 15.78
C PHE A 197 10.57 17.64 16.23
N LYS A 198 9.67 18.50 16.70
CA LYS A 198 9.99 19.88 17.12
C LYS A 198 9.59 20.10 18.59
N ARG A 199 10.26 19.40 19.53
CA ARG A 199 9.88 19.39 20.97
C ARG A 199 9.95 20.77 21.63
N GLU A 200 10.78 21.66 21.11
CA GLU A 200 10.89 23.07 21.51
C GLU A 200 9.59 23.86 21.33
N THR A 201 8.67 23.38 20.51
CA THR A 201 7.34 23.97 20.31
C THR A 201 6.31 23.53 21.35
N SER A 202 6.74 22.73 22.33
CA SER A 202 5.81 22.12 23.28
C SER A 202 5.12 23.16 24.18
N ILE A 203 3.80 23.06 24.28
CA ILE A 203 3.01 23.83 25.25
C ILE A 203 2.87 23.13 26.61
N ALA A 204 3.36 21.90 26.71
CA ALA A 204 3.41 21.11 27.94
C ALA A 204 4.76 20.35 28.01
N PRO A 205 5.87 21.02 28.35
CA PRO A 205 7.21 20.45 28.28
C PRO A 205 7.38 19.16 29.10
N GLU A 206 6.78 19.09 30.29
CA GLU A 206 6.83 17.90 31.16
C GLU A 206 6.11 16.70 30.53
N LEU A 207 4.92 16.91 29.97
CA LEU A 207 4.19 15.86 29.25
C LEU A 207 4.91 15.45 27.97
N SER A 208 5.51 16.40 27.25
CA SER A 208 6.29 16.09 26.06
C SER A 208 7.57 15.30 26.36
N ALA A 209 8.24 15.61 27.47
CA ALA A 209 9.39 14.85 27.94
C ALA A 209 9.01 13.40 28.28
N LYS A 210 7.84 13.20 28.88
CA LYS A 210 7.35 11.88 29.31
C LYS A 210 6.74 11.04 28.18
N TYR A 211 5.90 11.64 27.34
CA TYR A 211 5.05 10.93 26.37
C TYR A 211 5.34 11.30 24.91
N GLY A 212 6.26 12.23 24.66
CA GLY A 212 6.62 12.66 23.31
C GLY A 212 5.55 13.55 22.68
N LEU A 213 5.13 13.20 21.45
CA LEU A 213 4.25 14.01 20.62
C LEU A 213 2.90 14.31 21.30
N GLY A 214 2.33 13.32 21.98
CA GLY A 214 1.08 13.43 22.69
C GLY A 214 0.84 12.26 23.62
N VAL A 215 -0.16 12.39 24.48
CA VAL A 215 -0.60 11.38 25.45
C VAL A 215 -2.08 11.08 25.24
N MET A 216 -2.47 9.81 25.35
CA MET A 216 -3.84 9.33 25.21
C MET A 216 -4.08 8.14 26.15
N CYS A 217 -5.35 7.80 26.41
CA CYS A 217 -5.75 6.55 27.05
C CYS A 217 -6.87 5.86 26.26
N PRO A 218 -6.96 4.50 26.29
CA PRO A 218 -7.94 3.77 25.48
C PRO A 218 -9.40 4.18 25.68
N LYS A 219 -9.80 4.53 26.91
CA LYS A 219 -11.16 4.95 27.23
C LYS A 219 -11.58 6.22 26.48
N GLU A 220 -10.73 7.24 26.50
CA GLU A 220 -11.01 8.51 25.81
C GLU A 220 -10.94 8.32 24.30
N THR A 221 -9.98 7.53 23.79
CA THR A 221 -9.89 7.23 22.35
C THR A 221 -11.16 6.56 21.83
N VAL A 222 -11.69 5.56 22.54
CA VAL A 222 -12.95 4.89 22.15
C VAL A 222 -14.15 5.82 22.25
N LEU A 223 -14.17 6.77 23.19
CA LEU A 223 -15.20 7.81 23.24
C LEU A 223 -15.17 8.70 21.99
N LEU A 224 -13.99 9.12 21.53
CA LEU A 224 -13.85 9.90 20.29
C LEU A 224 -14.34 9.13 19.06
N LEU A 225 -13.97 7.85 18.96
CA LEU A 225 -14.38 6.97 17.87
C LEU A 225 -15.90 6.69 17.88
N LYS A 226 -16.48 6.51 19.06
CA LYS A 226 -17.93 6.38 19.22
C LYS A 226 -18.67 7.62 18.71
N ARG A 227 -18.23 8.81 19.13
CA ARG A 227 -18.80 10.08 18.65
C ARG A 227 -18.71 10.22 17.14
N LEU A 228 -17.55 9.85 16.57
CA LEU A 228 -17.37 9.84 15.14
C LEU A 228 -18.34 8.87 14.45
N ALA A 229 -18.55 7.67 14.99
CA ALA A 229 -19.49 6.69 14.42
C ALA A 229 -20.97 7.10 14.55
N GLU A 230 -21.31 7.87 15.57
CA GLU A 230 -22.66 8.39 15.82
C GLU A 230 -22.99 9.67 15.02
N ASP A 231 -22.11 10.07 14.10
CA ASP A 231 -22.20 11.33 13.33
C ASP A 231 -22.26 12.60 14.21
N ASP A 232 -21.73 12.53 15.44
CA ASP A 232 -21.61 13.66 16.37
C ASP A 232 -20.16 13.87 16.88
N PRO A 233 -19.18 14.05 15.97
CA PRO A 233 -17.76 14.12 16.31
C PRO A 233 -17.40 15.33 17.18
N PHE A 234 -18.27 16.35 17.25
CA PHE A 234 -18.04 17.61 17.98
C PHE A 234 -18.95 17.80 19.20
N ALA A 235 -19.79 16.81 19.52
CA ALA A 235 -20.73 16.84 20.64
C ALA A 235 -21.72 18.03 20.61
N ALA A 236 -22.57 18.13 19.59
CA ALA A 236 -23.52 19.25 19.41
C ALA A 236 -24.46 19.51 20.60
N GLY A 237 -24.70 18.51 21.45
CA GLY A 237 -25.48 18.65 22.67
C GLY A 237 -24.76 19.38 23.83
N ILE A 238 -23.43 19.59 23.72
CA ILE A 238 -22.59 20.20 24.76
C ILE A 238 -22.19 21.62 24.31
N GLY A 239 -23.14 22.55 24.40
CA GLY A 239 -22.88 24.00 24.42
C GLY A 239 -22.54 24.66 23.08
N LYS A 240 -23.55 25.32 22.49
CA LYS A 240 -23.55 26.08 21.21
C LYS A 240 -23.17 25.19 20.03
N GLY A 241 -24.20 24.73 19.28
CA GLY A 241 -24.11 23.83 18.13
C GLY A 241 -23.09 24.25 17.05
N TYR A 242 -23.00 23.45 15.98
CA TYR A 242 -21.92 23.32 14.97
C TYR A 242 -21.38 24.58 14.25
N GLY A 243 -21.50 25.77 14.81
CA GLY A 243 -21.07 27.04 14.24
C GLY A 243 -21.95 27.39 13.04
N LYS A 244 -21.38 27.27 11.83
CA LYS A 244 -22.06 27.54 10.56
C LYS A 244 -22.54 26.26 9.86
N ALA A 245 -22.01 25.10 10.22
CA ALA A 245 -22.44 23.83 9.65
C ALA A 245 -23.80 23.40 10.20
N ASP A 246 -24.65 22.83 9.36
CA ASP A 246 -25.85 22.14 9.80
C ASP A 246 -25.56 20.66 10.11
N ALA A 247 -26.56 19.93 10.61
CA ALA A 247 -26.41 18.53 10.96
C ALA A 247 -26.07 17.64 9.74
N ALA A 248 -26.49 18.03 8.53
CA ALA A 248 -26.17 17.27 7.32
C ALA A 248 -24.69 17.43 6.95
N ALA A 249 -24.18 18.66 6.98
CA ALA A 249 -22.76 18.94 6.75
C ALA A 249 -21.86 18.24 7.77
N VAL A 250 -22.26 18.18 9.04
CA VAL A 250 -21.48 17.47 10.08
C VAL A 250 -21.49 15.96 9.86
N LYS A 251 -22.61 15.40 9.40
CA LYS A 251 -22.69 13.99 9.03
C LYS A 251 -21.75 13.68 7.86
N GLU A 252 -21.71 14.53 6.84
CA GLU A 252 -20.77 14.40 5.71
C GLU A 252 -19.32 14.47 6.19
N MET A 253 -19.00 15.43 7.07
CA MET A 253 -17.67 15.53 7.69
C MET A 253 -17.29 14.30 8.52
N SER A 254 -18.26 13.70 9.20
CA SER A 254 -18.06 12.46 9.98
C SER A 254 -17.71 11.29 9.07
N GLU A 255 -18.41 11.16 7.94
CA GLU A 255 -18.06 10.14 6.95
C GLU A 255 -16.68 10.40 6.36
N GLU A 256 -16.35 11.65 6.00
CA GLU A 256 -15.05 11.97 5.42
C GLU A 256 -13.88 11.67 6.39
N MET A 257 -14.07 11.95 7.69
CA MET A 257 -13.13 11.55 8.74
C MET A 257 -12.99 10.03 8.85
N ARG A 258 -14.09 9.26 8.73
CA ARG A 258 -14.02 7.79 8.66
C ARG A 258 -13.32 7.32 7.39
N GLU A 259 -13.55 7.95 6.24
CA GLU A 259 -12.86 7.65 5.00
C GLU A 259 -11.34 7.87 5.11
N HIS A 260 -10.90 8.94 5.77
CA HIS A 260 -9.49 9.16 6.09
C HIS A 260 -8.92 8.02 6.93
N LEU A 261 -9.65 7.53 7.94
CA LEU A 261 -9.24 6.40 8.77
C LEU A 261 -9.23 5.07 8.00
N ARG A 262 -10.20 4.83 7.10
CA ARG A 262 -10.19 3.68 6.17
C ARG A 262 -9.00 3.72 5.20
N ALA A 263 -8.40 4.89 5.01
CA ALA A 263 -7.21 5.08 4.18
C ALA A 263 -5.92 4.60 4.81
N CYS A 264 -5.93 4.31 6.12
CA CYS A 264 -4.72 3.89 6.81
C CYS A 264 -4.19 2.61 6.16
N GLN A 265 -2.97 2.67 5.65
CA GLN A 265 -2.39 1.56 4.89
C GLN A 265 -1.73 0.50 5.79
N SER A 266 -1.66 0.74 7.09
CA SER A 266 -0.95 -0.12 8.03
C SER A 266 -1.77 -1.37 8.33
N THR A 267 -1.29 -2.53 7.86
CA THR A 267 -1.92 -3.84 8.12
C THR A 267 -1.17 -4.67 9.16
N SER A 268 -0.15 -4.11 9.83
CA SER A 268 0.77 -4.85 10.70
C SER A 268 0.26 -5.06 12.13
N MET A 269 -0.84 -4.39 12.52
CA MET A 269 -1.44 -4.41 13.86
C MET A 269 -2.88 -4.94 13.84
N ALA A 270 -3.89 -4.17 14.24
CA ALA A 270 -5.27 -4.66 14.35
C ALA A 270 -5.79 -5.35 13.08
N PRO A 271 -5.53 -4.86 11.85
CA PRO A 271 -6.04 -5.53 10.64
C PRO A 271 -5.36 -6.87 10.34
N ARG A 272 -4.21 -7.17 10.94
CA ARG A 272 -3.33 -8.30 10.56
C ARG A 272 -4.01 -9.66 10.63
N LEU A 273 -4.87 -9.86 11.63
CA LEU A 273 -5.51 -11.16 11.91
C LEU A 273 -7.03 -11.13 11.75
N LEU A 274 -7.61 -9.97 11.41
CA LEU A 274 -9.03 -9.89 11.12
C LEU A 274 -9.35 -10.65 9.82
N PRO A 275 -10.55 -11.27 9.72
CA PRO A 275 -10.96 -11.91 8.50
C PRO A 275 -10.94 -10.96 7.32
N ASP A 276 -10.80 -11.56 6.15
CA ASP A 276 -10.90 -10.84 4.91
C ASP A 276 -12.24 -10.13 4.74
N GLY A 277 -12.19 -8.99 4.04
CA GLY A 277 -13.36 -8.15 3.79
C GLY A 277 -13.83 -7.34 5.01
N VAL A 278 -13.28 -7.58 6.21
CA VAL A 278 -13.56 -6.73 7.37
C VAL A 278 -12.93 -5.36 7.14
N VAL A 279 -13.77 -4.34 7.06
CA VAL A 279 -13.31 -2.96 6.92
C VAL A 279 -13.01 -2.39 8.29
N ILE A 280 -11.89 -1.68 8.38
CA ILE A 280 -11.44 -1.05 9.60
C ILE A 280 -11.04 0.39 9.30
N ALA A 281 -11.70 1.32 9.98
CA ALA A 281 -11.38 2.73 9.94
C ALA A 281 -10.50 3.03 11.16
N HIS A 282 -9.17 3.01 10.99
CA HIS A 282 -8.23 3.10 12.13
C HIS A 282 -7.05 4.05 11.92
N LYS A 283 -6.31 4.27 13.00
CA LYS A 283 -5.00 4.93 12.98
C LYS A 283 -4.03 4.17 13.87
N THR A 284 -2.85 3.89 13.31
CA THR A 284 -1.74 3.29 14.05
C THR A 284 -0.75 4.35 14.58
N GLY A 285 0.03 3.98 15.59
CA GLY A 285 1.14 4.77 16.10
C GLY A 285 2.27 3.90 16.63
N SER A 286 3.51 4.25 16.27
CA SER A 286 4.71 3.53 16.69
C SER A 286 5.84 4.52 17.03
N VAL A 287 6.47 4.33 18.18
CA VAL A 287 7.77 4.91 18.59
C VAL A 287 8.58 3.82 19.28
N ALA A 288 9.89 3.95 19.43
CA ALA A 288 10.78 2.84 19.85
C ALA A 288 10.16 1.85 20.87
N ASP A 289 9.66 2.35 22.01
CA ASP A 289 9.12 1.58 23.13
C ASP A 289 7.58 1.53 23.21
N ALA A 290 6.83 2.07 22.24
CA ALA A 290 5.37 2.07 22.25
C ALA A 290 4.74 1.73 20.90
N ARG A 291 3.60 1.04 20.93
CA ARG A 291 2.76 0.71 19.75
C ARG A 291 1.31 0.94 20.12
N CYS A 292 0.51 1.46 19.19
CA CYS A 292 -0.92 1.63 19.40
C CYS A 292 -1.70 1.54 18.09
N ASP A 293 -2.93 1.09 18.20
CA ASP A 293 -3.90 1.02 17.12
C ASP A 293 -5.30 1.27 17.71
N ALA A 294 -6.04 2.19 17.10
CA ALA A 294 -7.41 2.47 17.48
C ALA A 294 -8.25 2.82 16.26
N GLY A 295 -9.51 2.39 16.28
CA GLY A 295 -10.41 2.58 15.15
C GLY A 295 -11.80 2.02 15.36
N ILE A 296 -12.56 1.98 14.27
CA ILE A 296 -13.88 1.36 14.19
C ILE A 296 -13.77 0.18 13.25
N ILE A 297 -14.09 -1.01 13.74
CA ILE A 297 -14.24 -2.22 12.95
C ILE A 297 -15.68 -2.28 12.47
N GLU A 298 -15.89 -2.38 11.17
CA GLU A 298 -17.20 -2.59 10.57
C GLU A 298 -17.49 -4.08 10.52
N SER A 299 -18.21 -4.55 11.53
CA SER A 299 -18.60 -5.96 11.63
C SER A 299 -20.04 -6.17 11.15
N PRO A 300 -20.39 -7.40 10.70
CA PRO A 300 -21.77 -7.75 10.33
C PRO A 300 -22.81 -7.57 11.45
N VAL A 301 -22.37 -7.53 12.72
CA VAL A 301 -23.25 -7.38 13.89
C VAL A 301 -23.35 -5.94 14.39
N GLY A 302 -22.60 -5.02 13.77
CA GLY A 302 -22.54 -3.61 14.13
C GLY A 302 -21.10 -3.10 14.27
N PRO A 303 -20.90 -1.76 14.28
CA PRO A 303 -19.57 -1.19 14.46
C PRO A 303 -19.01 -1.45 15.86
N ILE A 304 -17.72 -1.79 15.92
CA ILE A 304 -16.96 -2.00 17.17
C ILE A 304 -15.88 -0.92 17.24
N ALA A 305 -15.97 -0.01 18.20
CA ALA A 305 -14.89 0.92 18.48
C ALA A 305 -13.86 0.26 19.40
N TYR A 306 -12.57 0.46 19.11
CA TYR A 306 -11.48 -0.11 19.89
C TYR A 306 -10.28 0.81 20.02
N CYS A 307 -9.48 0.56 21.05
CA CYS A 307 -8.14 1.11 21.21
C CYS A 307 -7.28 0.09 21.98
N VAL A 308 -6.16 -0.31 21.38
CA VAL A 308 -5.14 -1.14 22.03
C VAL A 308 -3.83 -0.36 22.02
N MET A 309 -3.24 -0.20 23.19
CA MET A 309 -1.98 0.53 23.38
C MET A 309 -0.99 -0.31 24.19
N THR A 310 0.27 -0.25 23.79
CA THR A 310 1.40 -0.79 24.53
C THR A 310 2.48 0.26 24.72
N ALA A 311 3.16 0.21 25.86
CA ALA A 311 4.26 1.10 26.21
C ALA A 311 5.33 0.34 26.99
N ASP A 312 6.50 0.95 27.20
CA ASP A 312 7.62 0.32 27.90
C ASP A 312 8.02 -1.05 27.30
N ASN A 313 7.84 -1.19 25.97
CA ASN A 313 8.06 -2.43 25.27
C ASN A 313 9.55 -2.80 25.26
N VAL A 314 9.85 -4.04 25.66
CA VAL A 314 11.21 -4.60 25.58
C VAL A 314 11.62 -4.80 24.11
N ASP A 315 10.74 -5.33 23.28
CA ASP A 315 10.97 -5.43 21.83
C ASP A 315 10.68 -4.11 21.12
N GLN A 316 11.75 -3.41 20.76
CA GLN A 316 11.72 -2.12 20.06
C GLN A 316 12.00 -2.24 18.56
N SER A 317 12.02 -3.47 18.01
CA SER A 317 12.32 -3.71 16.60
C SER A 317 11.26 -3.11 15.66
N TRP A 318 11.70 -2.72 14.46
CA TRP A 318 10.86 -2.20 13.38
C TRP A 318 10.64 -3.28 12.32
N SER A 319 10.21 -4.46 12.76
CA SER A 319 9.91 -5.60 11.88
C SER A 319 8.45 -6.05 12.05
N ASP A 320 7.93 -6.77 11.06
CA ASP A 320 6.63 -7.42 11.18
C ASP A 320 6.60 -8.52 12.25
N GLU A 321 7.75 -8.89 12.79
CA GLU A 321 7.85 -9.85 13.88
C GLU A 321 7.71 -9.22 15.28
N ASN A 322 7.57 -7.89 15.36
CA ASN A 322 7.50 -7.14 16.62
C ASN A 322 6.39 -7.66 17.56
N GLU A 323 6.78 -7.96 18.80
CA GLU A 323 5.90 -8.58 19.82
C GLU A 323 4.65 -7.73 20.09
N ALA A 324 4.80 -6.43 20.29
CA ALA A 324 3.68 -5.54 20.57
C ALA A 324 2.71 -5.39 19.39
N ALA A 325 3.20 -5.36 18.16
CA ALA A 325 2.35 -5.29 16.97
C ALA A 325 1.51 -6.56 16.79
N LYS A 326 2.10 -7.74 17.04
CA LYS A 326 1.38 -9.02 17.05
C LYS A 326 0.34 -9.09 18.16
N LEU A 327 0.69 -8.66 19.37
CA LEU A 327 -0.26 -8.62 20.49
C LEU A 327 -1.48 -7.76 20.15
N ILE A 328 -1.29 -6.58 19.56
CA ILE A 328 -2.40 -5.72 19.13
C ILE A 328 -3.31 -6.46 18.13
N ALA A 329 -2.74 -7.18 17.18
CA ALA A 329 -3.49 -7.98 16.22
C ALA A 329 -4.32 -9.09 16.90
N GLU A 330 -3.69 -9.82 17.81
CA GLU A 330 -4.29 -10.96 18.50
C GLU A 330 -5.42 -10.54 19.45
N VAL A 331 -5.18 -9.50 20.25
CA VAL A 331 -6.17 -8.89 21.14
C VAL A 331 -7.37 -8.39 20.34
N THR A 332 -7.12 -7.73 19.21
CA THR A 332 -8.20 -7.23 18.33
C THR A 332 -9.00 -8.36 17.71
N LYS A 333 -8.34 -9.45 17.25
CA LYS A 333 -9.02 -10.61 16.69
C LYS A 333 -9.89 -11.33 17.71
N ALA A 334 -9.38 -11.55 18.92
CA ALA A 334 -10.14 -12.20 19.99
C ALA A 334 -11.37 -11.37 20.40
N ALA A 335 -11.22 -10.05 20.50
CA ALA A 335 -12.35 -9.14 20.75
C ALA A 335 -13.39 -9.21 19.61
N TYR A 336 -12.95 -9.11 18.35
CA TYR A 336 -13.81 -9.22 17.18
C TYR A 336 -14.62 -10.53 17.18
N ASP A 337 -13.95 -11.67 17.36
CA ASP A 337 -14.61 -12.99 17.39
C ASP A 337 -15.66 -13.08 18.50
N ARG A 338 -15.39 -12.51 19.67
CA ARG A 338 -16.33 -12.50 20.79
C ARG A 338 -17.57 -11.66 20.53
N PHE A 339 -17.44 -10.53 19.83
CA PHE A 339 -18.61 -9.72 19.48
C PHE A 339 -19.47 -10.40 18.40
N LEU A 340 -18.87 -11.19 17.51
CA LEU A 340 -19.59 -11.99 16.51
C LEU A 340 -20.26 -13.25 17.05
N LYS A 341 -19.69 -13.87 18.08
CA LYS A 341 -20.23 -15.07 18.73
C LYS A 341 -20.46 -14.82 20.23
N PRO A 342 -21.57 -14.15 20.60
CA PRO A 342 -21.84 -13.80 21.99
C PRO A 342 -21.90 -15.01 22.94
N ASP A 343 -22.38 -16.15 22.44
CA ASP A 343 -22.59 -17.40 23.20
C ASP A 343 -21.53 -18.48 22.93
N GLY A 344 -20.49 -18.19 22.13
CA GLY A 344 -19.48 -19.18 21.71
C GLY A 344 -18.17 -19.11 22.49
N GLU A 345 -17.45 -20.23 22.59
CA GLU A 345 -16.05 -20.23 23.08
C GLU A 345 -15.15 -19.45 22.10
N VAL A 346 -14.33 -18.54 22.63
CA VAL A 346 -13.32 -17.81 21.85
C VAL A 346 -12.09 -18.71 21.74
N GLU A 347 -11.91 -19.37 20.60
CA GLU A 347 -10.68 -20.11 20.31
C GLU A 347 -9.57 -19.14 19.88
N ALA A 348 -8.34 -19.36 20.39
CA ALA A 348 -7.17 -18.61 19.94
C ALA A 348 -6.96 -18.79 18.42
N PRO A 349 -6.80 -17.71 17.64
CA PRO A 349 -6.80 -17.79 16.18
C PRO A 349 -5.64 -18.65 15.65
N ARG A 350 -5.96 -19.60 14.77
CA ARG A 350 -5.01 -20.30 13.88
C ARG A 350 -5.06 -19.63 12.50
N VAL A 351 -3.91 -19.14 12.04
CA VAL A 351 -3.76 -18.20 10.92
C VAL A 351 -4.10 -18.84 9.56
N ALA A 352 -5.05 -18.28 8.82
CA ALA A 352 -5.18 -18.45 7.36
C ALA A 352 -5.13 -17.07 6.71
N ARG A 353 -4.10 -16.83 5.89
CA ARG A 353 -3.72 -15.53 5.33
C ARG A 353 -4.66 -15.14 4.17
N VAL A 354 -5.30 -13.99 4.35
CA VAL A 354 -6.00 -13.17 3.35
C VAL A 354 -5.07 -12.74 2.22
N LEU A 355 -5.49 -12.80 0.95
CA LEU A 355 -4.74 -12.21 -0.18
C LEU A 355 -5.62 -11.28 -1.04
N ARG A 356 -5.08 -10.13 -1.43
CA ARG A 356 -5.77 -9.08 -2.22
C ARG A 356 -4.79 -8.24 -3.03
N MET A 357 -5.28 -7.30 -3.85
CA MET A 357 -4.41 -6.45 -4.68
C MET A 357 -3.27 -5.81 -3.87
N GLY A 358 -2.03 -6.01 -4.29
CA GLY A 358 -0.81 -5.57 -3.60
C GLY A 358 -0.29 -6.52 -2.51
N SER A 359 -0.92 -7.69 -2.31
CA SER A 359 -0.31 -8.78 -1.53
C SER A 359 0.82 -9.41 -2.32
N ASP A 360 1.87 -9.86 -1.63
CA ASP A 360 2.98 -10.54 -2.29
C ASP A 360 3.53 -11.77 -1.53
N GLY A 361 4.39 -12.52 -2.22
CA GLY A 361 5.15 -13.66 -1.70
C GLY A 361 4.57 -15.04 -2.04
N GLU A 362 5.16 -16.08 -1.46
CA GLU A 362 4.95 -17.50 -1.82
C GLU A 362 3.47 -17.94 -1.82
N MET A 363 2.63 -17.37 -0.93
CA MET A 363 1.20 -17.71 -0.89
C MET A 363 0.44 -17.15 -2.09
N VAL A 364 0.84 -15.98 -2.61
CA VAL A 364 0.33 -15.39 -3.85
C VAL A 364 0.81 -16.20 -5.05
N GLU A 365 2.06 -16.67 -5.05
CA GLU A 365 2.56 -17.57 -6.09
C GLU A 365 1.73 -18.86 -6.13
N ASN A 366 1.48 -19.47 -4.96
CA ASN A 366 0.66 -20.68 -4.84
C ASN A 366 -0.80 -20.44 -5.25
N LEU A 367 -1.36 -19.27 -4.97
CA LEU A 367 -2.69 -18.85 -5.45
C LEU A 367 -2.72 -18.73 -6.99
N GLN A 368 -1.83 -17.92 -7.56
CA GLN A 368 -1.75 -17.66 -9.01
C GLN A 368 -1.59 -18.98 -9.77
N ARG A 369 -0.75 -19.87 -9.24
CA ARG A 369 -0.52 -21.23 -9.73
C ARG A 369 -1.79 -22.09 -9.66
N THR A 370 -2.47 -22.08 -8.52
CA THR A 370 -3.71 -22.85 -8.33
C THR A 370 -4.85 -22.35 -9.25
N LEU A 371 -4.97 -21.04 -9.45
CA LEU A 371 -5.97 -20.44 -10.33
C LEU A 371 -5.70 -20.71 -11.81
N ASN A 372 -4.45 -20.58 -12.23
CA ASN A 372 -4.00 -20.97 -13.57
C ASN A 372 -4.36 -22.41 -13.90
N ARG A 373 -4.28 -23.31 -12.90
CA ARG A 373 -4.59 -24.73 -13.07
C ARG A 373 -6.08 -25.04 -13.10
N ARG A 374 -6.85 -24.53 -12.13
CA ARG A 374 -8.21 -25.03 -11.86
C ARG A 374 -9.30 -24.35 -12.68
N MET A 375 -9.01 -23.19 -13.24
CA MET A 375 -9.98 -22.45 -14.06
C MET A 375 -9.89 -22.87 -15.53
N LYS A 376 -11.04 -23.06 -16.21
CA LYS A 376 -11.14 -23.32 -17.65
C LYS A 376 -12.07 -22.30 -18.33
N PRO A 377 -11.61 -21.55 -19.37
CA PRO A 377 -10.20 -21.44 -19.79
C PRO A 377 -9.31 -20.89 -18.66
N SER A 378 -7.99 -21.06 -18.76
CA SER A 378 -7.03 -20.56 -17.75
C SER A 378 -6.99 -19.02 -17.73
N PRO A 379 -6.70 -18.35 -16.60
CA PRO A 379 -6.48 -16.91 -16.54
C PRO A 379 -5.08 -16.46 -17.03
N GLU A 380 -4.13 -17.39 -17.26
CA GLU A 380 -2.78 -17.12 -17.77
C GLU A 380 -2.00 -16.06 -16.96
N LEU A 381 -2.11 -16.12 -15.63
CA LEU A 381 -1.39 -15.24 -14.71
C LEU A 381 0.12 -15.53 -14.75
N GLY A 382 0.95 -14.47 -14.66
CA GLY A 382 2.34 -14.64 -14.27
C GLY A 382 2.40 -15.11 -12.81
N VAL A 383 3.22 -16.12 -12.52
CA VAL A 383 3.47 -16.59 -11.15
C VAL A 383 4.70 -15.85 -10.63
N ASP A 384 4.49 -14.58 -10.30
CA ASP A 384 5.50 -13.62 -9.88
C ASP A 384 5.41 -13.29 -8.38
N GLY A 385 4.41 -13.87 -7.70
CA GLY A 385 4.15 -13.61 -6.30
C GLY A 385 3.61 -12.22 -6.05
N ASP A 386 3.15 -11.49 -7.07
CA ASP A 386 2.51 -10.18 -6.94
C ASP A 386 1.01 -10.29 -7.25
N PHE A 387 0.18 -9.96 -6.26
CA PHE A 387 -1.26 -9.93 -6.42
C PHE A 387 -1.65 -8.64 -7.14
N GLY A 388 -1.36 -8.55 -8.43
CA GLY A 388 -1.68 -7.39 -9.26
C GLY A 388 -3.11 -7.41 -9.84
N PRO A 389 -3.48 -6.40 -10.63
CA PRO A 389 -4.80 -6.28 -11.28
C PRO A 389 -5.20 -7.48 -12.15
N ASN A 390 -4.24 -8.24 -12.66
CA ASN A 390 -4.49 -9.48 -13.39
C ASN A 390 -4.94 -10.61 -12.45
N THR A 391 -4.26 -10.78 -11.32
CA THR A 391 -4.60 -11.74 -10.26
C THR A 391 -5.98 -11.43 -9.68
N VAL A 392 -6.29 -10.13 -9.43
CA VAL A 392 -7.62 -9.66 -9.03
C VAL A 392 -8.68 -10.13 -10.02
N ARG A 393 -8.52 -9.85 -11.32
CA ARG A 393 -9.49 -10.27 -12.35
C ARG A 393 -9.68 -11.79 -12.41
N ALA A 394 -8.62 -12.56 -12.21
CA ALA A 394 -8.72 -14.02 -12.19
C ALA A 394 -9.47 -14.53 -10.95
N VAL A 395 -9.24 -13.92 -9.80
CA VAL A 395 -9.96 -14.20 -8.54
C VAL A 395 -11.44 -13.86 -8.70
N GLN A 396 -11.77 -12.69 -9.22
CA GLN A 396 -13.17 -12.28 -9.52
C GLN A 396 -13.87 -13.27 -10.46
N ARG A 397 -13.15 -13.73 -11.49
CA ARG A 397 -13.68 -14.71 -12.42
C ARG A 397 -13.87 -16.08 -11.77
N PHE A 398 -12.95 -16.52 -10.90
CA PHE A 398 -13.11 -17.76 -10.14
C PHE A 398 -14.35 -17.68 -9.25
N GLN A 399 -14.47 -16.58 -8.48
CA GLN A 399 -15.60 -16.31 -7.60
C GLN A 399 -16.92 -16.41 -8.36
N THR A 400 -17.03 -15.69 -9.48
CA THR A 400 -18.23 -15.75 -10.35
C THR A 400 -18.56 -17.19 -10.77
N ASN A 401 -17.55 -17.98 -11.15
CA ASN A 401 -17.73 -19.35 -11.63
C ASN A 401 -18.21 -20.33 -10.53
N VAL A 402 -17.84 -20.08 -9.27
CA VAL A 402 -18.26 -20.92 -8.13
C VAL A 402 -19.43 -20.33 -7.34
N GLY A 403 -20.03 -19.24 -7.84
CA GLY A 403 -21.18 -18.58 -7.21
C GLY A 403 -20.84 -17.70 -5.99
N LEU A 404 -19.57 -17.30 -5.86
CA LEU A 404 -19.13 -16.31 -4.87
C LEU A 404 -19.20 -14.88 -5.45
N GLU A 405 -19.28 -13.89 -4.56
CA GLU A 405 -19.24 -12.47 -4.94
C GLU A 405 -17.87 -12.15 -5.58
N PRO A 406 -17.82 -11.52 -6.77
CA PRO A 406 -16.58 -11.26 -7.50
C PRO A 406 -15.80 -10.07 -6.91
N SER A 407 -15.41 -10.17 -5.63
CA SER A 407 -14.69 -9.14 -4.88
C SER A 407 -13.25 -8.95 -5.36
N GLY A 408 -12.63 -9.98 -5.94
CA GLY A 408 -11.22 -9.97 -6.30
C GLY A 408 -10.28 -10.15 -5.12
N VAL A 409 -10.82 -10.52 -3.96
CA VAL A 409 -10.13 -10.84 -2.71
C VAL A 409 -10.19 -12.35 -2.47
N VAL A 410 -9.10 -12.92 -1.97
CA VAL A 410 -8.93 -14.34 -1.68
C VAL A 410 -9.00 -14.52 -0.18
N ASP A 411 -10.25 -14.66 0.25
CA ASP A 411 -10.68 -14.84 1.62
C ASP A 411 -10.86 -16.31 2.01
N SER A 412 -11.32 -16.56 3.23
CA SER A 412 -11.51 -17.93 3.72
C SER A 412 -12.57 -18.73 2.93
N GLU A 413 -13.60 -18.07 2.38
CA GLU A 413 -14.62 -18.72 1.55
C GLU A 413 -14.05 -19.04 0.18
N PHE A 414 -13.27 -18.12 -0.38
CA PHE A 414 -12.51 -18.34 -1.58
C PHE A 414 -11.54 -19.51 -1.41
N TRP A 415 -10.73 -19.55 -0.35
CA TRP A 415 -9.80 -20.66 -0.13
C TRP A 415 -10.49 -22.00 0.03
N LYS A 416 -11.63 -22.01 0.74
CA LYS A 416 -12.47 -23.21 0.88
C LYS A 416 -13.06 -23.66 -0.46
N ALA A 417 -13.51 -22.73 -1.29
CA ALA A 417 -14.03 -23.01 -2.63
C ALA A 417 -12.92 -23.39 -3.63
N LEU A 418 -11.74 -22.80 -3.48
CA LEU A 418 -10.56 -23.08 -4.28
C LEU A 418 -10.02 -24.48 -3.99
N GLY A 419 -10.08 -24.92 -2.73
CA GLY A 419 -9.58 -26.21 -2.26
C GLY A 419 -8.05 -26.23 -2.04
N PRO A 420 -7.43 -27.42 -1.88
CA PRO A 420 -6.00 -27.53 -1.55
C PRO A 420 -5.11 -26.80 -2.56
N LEU A 421 -4.09 -26.09 -2.09
CA LEU A 421 -3.19 -25.35 -2.97
C LEU A 421 -2.33 -26.27 -3.83
N VAL A 422 -2.10 -25.84 -5.07
CA VAL A 422 -1.09 -26.39 -5.95
C VAL A 422 0.24 -25.76 -5.54
N LEU A 423 1.01 -26.48 -4.71
CA LEU A 423 2.29 -26.01 -4.13
C LEU A 423 3.50 -26.25 -5.04
N LYS A 424 3.29 -26.94 -6.15
CA LYS A 424 4.28 -27.19 -7.20
C LYS A 424 3.57 -27.01 -8.52
N ASP A 425 4.20 -26.35 -9.49
CA ASP A 425 3.63 -26.21 -10.82
C ASP A 425 3.16 -27.57 -11.33
N ASP A 426 1.95 -27.60 -11.87
CA ASP A 426 1.72 -28.57 -12.93
C ASP A 426 2.76 -28.28 -14.00
N PRO A 427 3.42 -29.31 -14.53
CA PRO A 427 4.46 -29.11 -15.54
C PRO A 427 3.95 -28.11 -16.56
N ALA A 428 4.69 -27.02 -16.75
CA ALA A 428 4.20 -25.91 -17.55
C ALA A 428 3.68 -26.44 -18.90
N PRO A 429 2.61 -25.85 -19.45
CA PRO A 429 2.03 -26.32 -20.68
C PRO A 429 3.12 -26.47 -21.75
N PRO A 430 2.99 -27.46 -22.64
CA PRO A 430 3.98 -27.67 -23.68
C PRO A 430 4.28 -26.36 -24.43
N PRO A 431 5.56 -26.06 -24.73
CA PRO A 431 5.93 -24.81 -25.39
C PRO A 431 5.09 -24.48 -26.63
N GLU A 432 4.68 -25.49 -27.40
CA GLU A 432 3.81 -25.32 -28.56
C GLU A 432 2.45 -24.67 -28.25
N GLU A 433 1.87 -24.92 -27.07
CA GLU A 433 0.61 -24.34 -26.63
C GLU A 433 0.81 -22.87 -26.21
N VAL A 434 1.86 -22.61 -25.43
CA VAL A 434 2.18 -21.25 -24.94
C VAL A 434 2.55 -20.31 -26.08
N ASN A 435 3.24 -20.85 -27.09
CA ASN A 435 3.76 -20.10 -28.21
C ASN A 435 2.74 -19.95 -29.37
N ALA A 436 1.50 -20.46 -29.21
CA ALA A 436 0.47 -20.39 -30.23
C ALA A 436 -0.35 -19.09 -30.18
N GLY A 437 -0.42 -18.38 -31.31
CA GLY A 437 -1.42 -17.34 -31.61
C GLY A 437 -1.01 -15.89 -31.27
N PRO A 438 -1.39 -14.90 -32.11
CA PRO A 438 -1.17 -13.49 -31.81
C PRO A 438 -2.09 -13.04 -30.66
N GLN A 439 -1.51 -12.37 -29.65
CA GLN A 439 -2.27 -11.84 -28.52
C GLN A 439 -3.01 -10.56 -28.93
N GLN A 440 -4.30 -10.46 -28.56
CA GLN A 440 -5.10 -9.27 -28.82
C GLN A 440 -4.52 -8.06 -28.06
N ARG A 441 -4.15 -7.01 -28.80
CA ARG A 441 -3.62 -5.76 -28.24
C ARG A 441 -4.74 -4.76 -28.02
N GLN A 442 -4.56 -3.88 -27.03
CA GLN A 442 -5.44 -2.74 -26.83
C GLN A 442 -5.12 -1.65 -27.86
N PRO A 443 -6.11 -0.84 -28.27
CA PRO A 443 -5.87 0.28 -29.18
C PRO A 443 -4.80 1.25 -28.65
N ALA A 444 -4.11 1.92 -29.58
CA ALA A 444 -3.17 2.97 -29.23
C ALA A 444 -3.85 4.17 -28.53
N ASP A 445 -3.10 4.85 -27.66
CA ASP A 445 -3.61 6.00 -26.91
C ASP A 445 -4.00 7.19 -27.80
N PRO A 446 -4.93 8.07 -27.37
CA PRO A 446 -5.15 9.35 -28.03
C PRO A 446 -3.94 10.29 -27.88
N LEU A 447 -3.62 11.07 -28.92
CA LEU A 447 -2.46 12.00 -28.96
C LEU A 447 -2.59 13.26 -28.08
N SER A 448 -3.66 13.40 -27.28
CA SER A 448 -3.90 14.54 -26.39
C SER A 448 -3.36 14.31 -24.97
N GLY A 449 -2.63 15.29 -24.41
CA GLY A 449 -2.17 15.33 -23.01
C GLY A 449 -0.95 16.26 -22.79
N PRO A 450 -0.73 16.82 -21.58
CA PRO A 450 0.43 17.66 -21.28
C PRO A 450 1.73 16.84 -21.15
N PRO A 451 2.93 17.43 -21.39
CA PRO A 451 4.23 16.76 -21.32
C PRO A 451 4.77 16.67 -19.88
N THR A 452 3.92 16.39 -18.90
CA THR A 452 4.39 16.22 -17.51
C THR A 452 4.98 14.82 -17.35
N THR A 453 6.25 14.78 -16.93
CA THR A 453 6.96 13.53 -16.58
C THR A 453 7.45 13.59 -15.14
N THR A 454 7.49 12.45 -14.48
CA THR A 454 8.04 12.30 -13.11
C THR A 454 9.51 11.86 -13.09
N CYS A 455 9.99 11.30 -14.20
CA CYS A 455 11.36 10.79 -14.33
C CYS A 455 12.43 11.88 -14.25
N LYS A 456 13.56 11.53 -13.63
CA LYS A 456 14.69 12.44 -13.39
C LYS A 456 15.49 12.77 -14.65
N ALA A 457 15.49 11.88 -15.64
CA ALA A 457 16.11 12.09 -16.94
C ALA A 457 15.37 11.31 -18.04
N TRP A 458 15.30 11.85 -19.25
CA TRP A 458 14.73 11.16 -20.40
C TRP A 458 15.34 11.60 -21.73
N ALA A 459 15.23 10.74 -22.74
CA ALA A 459 15.62 11.01 -24.12
C ALA A 459 14.61 10.40 -25.09
N ILE A 460 14.34 11.10 -26.20
CA ILE A 460 13.50 10.64 -27.32
C ILE A 460 14.37 10.67 -28.57
N ALA A 461 14.39 9.57 -29.31
CA ALA A 461 15.16 9.43 -30.52
C ALA A 461 14.34 8.86 -31.67
N ASP A 462 14.74 9.26 -32.87
CA ASP A 462 14.30 8.60 -34.10
C ASP A 462 14.84 7.17 -34.11
N ALA A 463 13.96 6.18 -34.27
CA ALA A 463 14.37 4.78 -34.17
C ALA A 463 15.13 4.26 -35.39
N GLU A 464 15.00 4.91 -36.55
CA GLU A 464 15.71 4.51 -37.77
C GLU A 464 17.16 5.02 -37.73
N SER A 465 17.32 6.31 -37.48
CA SER A 465 18.61 6.99 -37.51
C SER A 465 19.37 6.90 -36.19
N GLY A 466 18.68 6.62 -35.07
CA GLY A 466 19.25 6.64 -33.72
C GLY A 466 19.57 8.05 -33.20
N LYS A 467 19.11 9.09 -33.90
CA LYS A 467 19.38 10.49 -33.54
C LYS A 467 18.45 10.92 -32.41
N VAL A 468 19.03 11.39 -31.31
CA VAL A 468 18.27 12.05 -30.23
C VAL A 468 17.60 13.31 -30.80
N LEU A 469 16.28 13.35 -30.70
CA LEU A 469 15.44 14.46 -31.17
C LEU A 469 15.17 15.45 -30.02
N TRP A 470 14.89 14.91 -28.83
CA TRP A 470 14.56 15.69 -27.63
C TRP A 470 15.08 14.98 -26.37
N GLY A 471 15.34 15.75 -25.32
CA GLY A 471 15.82 15.22 -24.05
C GLY A 471 15.60 16.20 -22.90
N TYR A 472 15.64 15.65 -21.68
CA TYR A 472 15.77 16.40 -20.45
C TYR A 472 16.76 15.67 -19.55
N ASN A 473 17.85 16.36 -19.18
CA ASN A 473 18.97 15.75 -18.44
C ASN A 473 19.44 14.44 -19.11
N GLU A 474 19.41 14.35 -20.43
CA GLU A 474 19.65 13.11 -21.16
C GLU A 474 21.08 12.58 -20.98
N GLY A 475 22.03 13.46 -20.66
CA GLY A 475 23.41 13.14 -20.29
C GLY A 475 23.66 12.96 -18.80
N LEU A 476 22.63 13.00 -17.95
CA LEU A 476 22.77 12.81 -16.50
C LEU A 476 23.06 11.34 -16.18
N THR A 477 24.18 11.10 -15.51
CA THR A 477 24.60 9.79 -15.03
C THR A 477 23.66 9.26 -13.95
N ARG A 478 23.16 8.03 -14.12
CA ARG A 478 22.27 7.32 -13.19
C ARG A 478 22.55 5.81 -13.18
N ASP A 479 22.13 5.12 -12.12
CA ASP A 479 22.09 3.66 -12.11
C ASP A 479 21.19 3.13 -13.26
N PRO A 480 21.67 2.14 -14.04
CA PRO A 480 20.93 1.58 -15.17
C PRO A 480 19.79 0.64 -14.75
N ALA A 481 19.86 0.06 -13.55
CA ALA A 481 19.06 -1.09 -13.15
C ALA A 481 19.08 -2.20 -14.24
N SER A 482 18.01 -2.99 -14.38
CA SER A 482 17.94 -4.06 -15.39
C SER A 482 17.99 -3.61 -16.86
N THR A 483 18.05 -2.31 -17.18
CA THR A 483 18.35 -1.88 -18.56
C THR A 483 19.76 -2.33 -18.99
N THR A 484 20.65 -2.63 -18.04
CA THR A 484 21.93 -3.32 -18.25
C THR A 484 21.81 -4.58 -19.10
N LYS A 485 20.71 -5.34 -18.96
CA LYS A 485 20.51 -6.59 -19.71
C LYS A 485 20.35 -6.38 -21.21
N ILE A 486 20.05 -5.16 -21.66
CA ILE A 486 20.10 -4.81 -23.09
C ILE A 486 21.52 -5.01 -23.63
N MET A 487 22.56 -4.64 -22.87
CA MET A 487 23.96 -4.84 -23.27
C MET A 487 24.35 -6.32 -23.25
N THR A 488 23.93 -7.07 -22.23
CA THR A 488 24.15 -8.52 -22.17
C THR A 488 23.52 -9.21 -23.39
N ALA A 489 22.24 -8.92 -23.68
CA ALA A 489 21.55 -9.45 -24.84
C ALA A 489 22.21 -9.00 -26.16
N TYR A 490 22.61 -7.72 -26.27
CA TYR A 490 23.32 -7.17 -27.44
C TYR A 490 24.57 -7.98 -27.78
N LEU A 491 25.43 -8.28 -26.81
CA LEU A 491 26.64 -9.07 -27.02
C LEU A 491 26.31 -10.50 -27.49
N VAL A 492 25.34 -11.16 -26.85
CA VAL A 492 24.94 -12.53 -27.23
C VAL A 492 24.33 -12.55 -28.63
N THR A 493 23.49 -11.57 -28.98
CA THR A 493 22.91 -11.48 -30.32
C THR A 493 23.93 -11.11 -31.39
N LYS A 494 24.96 -10.32 -31.04
CA LYS A 494 26.09 -10.03 -31.93
C LYS A 494 26.89 -11.30 -32.24
N LEU A 495 27.19 -12.11 -31.22
CA LEU A 495 27.82 -13.43 -31.42
C LEU A 495 26.94 -14.36 -32.28
N ALA A 496 25.63 -14.34 -32.08
CA ALA A 496 24.69 -15.14 -32.86
C ALA A 496 24.55 -14.69 -34.33
N GLU A 497 24.73 -13.40 -34.60
CA GLU A 497 24.79 -12.88 -35.98
C GLU A 497 26.08 -13.35 -36.69
N GLU A 498 27.20 -13.36 -35.97
CA GLU A 498 28.49 -13.87 -36.49
C GLU A 498 28.47 -15.38 -36.70
N ASN A 499 27.78 -16.13 -35.82
CA ASN A 499 27.58 -17.56 -35.93
C ASN A 499 26.22 -17.98 -35.37
N ALA A 500 25.29 -18.36 -36.25
CA ALA A 500 23.94 -18.77 -35.87
C ALA A 500 23.89 -19.99 -34.93
N ASP A 501 24.92 -20.85 -34.92
CA ASP A 501 25.00 -22.01 -34.03
C ASP A 501 25.01 -21.61 -32.55
N VAL A 502 25.43 -20.37 -32.24
CA VAL A 502 25.39 -19.78 -30.89
C VAL A 502 24.01 -19.93 -30.27
N LEU A 503 22.93 -19.73 -31.04
CA LEU A 503 21.57 -19.85 -30.52
C LEU A 503 21.18 -21.27 -30.11
N SER A 504 21.85 -22.28 -30.68
CA SER A 504 21.62 -23.70 -30.38
C SER A 504 22.50 -24.22 -29.25
N GLU A 505 23.52 -23.45 -28.83
CA GLU A 505 24.41 -23.84 -27.74
C GLU A 505 23.64 -24.00 -26.43
N VAL A 506 23.90 -25.12 -25.74
CA VAL A 506 23.26 -25.45 -24.46
C VAL A 506 24.08 -24.88 -23.31
N ILE A 507 23.42 -24.07 -22.49
CA ILE A 507 23.98 -23.49 -21.27
C ILE A 507 23.53 -24.33 -20.10
N THR A 508 24.47 -24.76 -19.25
CA THR A 508 24.18 -25.43 -17.97
C THR A 508 24.30 -24.41 -16.84
N PHE A 509 23.27 -24.30 -16.01
CA PHE A 509 23.24 -23.33 -14.91
C PHE A 509 24.17 -23.73 -13.77
N SER A 510 25.01 -22.78 -13.36
CA SER A 510 25.89 -22.91 -12.19
C SER A 510 25.14 -22.54 -10.91
N GLU A 511 25.70 -22.93 -9.77
CA GLU A 511 25.19 -22.50 -8.45
C GLU A 511 25.24 -20.96 -8.31
N ARG A 512 26.22 -20.28 -8.92
CA ARG A 512 26.27 -18.82 -8.92
C ARG A 512 25.09 -18.23 -9.69
N ALA A 513 24.80 -18.75 -10.88
CA ALA A 513 23.69 -18.27 -11.69
C ALA A 513 22.36 -18.42 -10.92
N ASP A 514 22.09 -19.61 -10.39
CA ASP A 514 20.86 -19.92 -9.65
C ASP A 514 20.71 -19.05 -8.38
N ASN A 515 21.77 -18.91 -7.58
CA ASN A 515 21.74 -18.13 -6.34
C ASN A 515 21.80 -16.59 -6.55
N THR A 516 21.78 -16.11 -7.79
CA THR A 516 21.79 -14.67 -8.06
C THR A 516 20.46 -14.05 -7.67
N THR A 517 20.49 -13.12 -6.71
CA THR A 517 19.29 -12.49 -6.15
C THR A 517 18.61 -11.54 -7.14
N GLY A 518 17.30 -11.32 -6.96
CA GLY A 518 16.47 -10.43 -7.79
C GLY A 518 15.57 -11.22 -8.75
N SER A 519 15.11 -10.57 -9.83
CA SER A 519 14.28 -11.23 -10.84
C SER A 519 15.01 -12.43 -11.45
N THR A 520 14.28 -13.51 -11.71
CA THR A 520 14.85 -14.80 -12.13
C THR A 520 14.14 -15.35 -13.38
N ALA A 521 14.87 -16.10 -14.20
CA ALA A 521 14.32 -16.96 -15.24
C ALA A 521 13.83 -18.30 -14.65
N ASP A 522 14.01 -18.51 -13.35
CA ASP A 522 13.73 -19.77 -12.64
C ASP A 522 14.38 -20.95 -13.36
N VAL A 523 15.68 -20.87 -13.66
CA VAL A 523 16.46 -22.01 -14.14
C VAL A 523 17.44 -22.40 -13.05
N ARG A 524 17.34 -23.67 -12.62
CA ARG A 524 18.03 -24.16 -11.41
C ARG A 524 19.41 -24.69 -11.73
N VAL A 525 20.25 -24.78 -10.71
CA VAL A 525 21.57 -25.40 -10.80
C VAL A 525 21.49 -26.78 -11.45
N GLY A 526 22.34 -27.02 -12.44
CA GLY A 526 22.38 -28.27 -13.21
C GLY A 526 21.33 -28.39 -14.32
N GLU A 527 20.34 -27.50 -14.39
CA GLU A 527 19.43 -27.41 -15.52
C GLU A 527 20.11 -26.82 -16.76
N ARG A 528 19.55 -27.14 -17.92
CA ARG A 528 20.10 -26.89 -19.25
C ARG A 528 19.05 -26.27 -20.16
N VAL A 529 19.47 -25.26 -20.92
CA VAL A 529 18.62 -24.55 -21.88
C VAL A 529 19.45 -24.00 -23.03
N SER A 530 18.89 -23.93 -24.24
CA SER A 530 19.61 -23.34 -25.36
C SER A 530 19.74 -21.82 -25.19
N THR A 531 20.80 -21.25 -25.75
CA THR A 531 21.06 -19.81 -25.75
C THR A 531 19.88 -19.02 -26.32
N GLY A 532 19.28 -19.51 -27.42
CA GLY A 532 18.14 -18.88 -28.07
C GLY A 532 16.91 -18.81 -27.16
N GLU A 533 16.61 -19.87 -26.40
CA GLU A 533 15.52 -19.84 -25.41
C GLU A 533 15.89 -18.98 -24.21
N LEU A 534 17.13 -19.06 -23.73
CA LEU A 534 17.55 -18.31 -22.54
C LEU A 534 17.54 -16.80 -22.76
N LEU A 535 17.66 -16.30 -24.00
CA LEU A 535 17.46 -14.89 -24.32
C LEU A 535 16.06 -14.40 -23.92
N TYR A 536 15.04 -15.27 -24.01
CA TYR A 536 13.71 -14.94 -23.50
C TYR A 536 13.68 -14.92 -21.97
N GLY A 537 14.31 -15.88 -21.30
CA GLY A 537 14.46 -15.87 -19.83
C GLY A 537 15.20 -14.63 -19.31
N LEU A 538 16.18 -14.12 -20.08
CA LEU A 538 16.88 -12.87 -19.77
C LEU A 538 15.97 -11.64 -19.92
N MET A 539 15.24 -11.53 -21.02
CA MET A 539 14.59 -10.28 -21.41
C MET A 539 13.15 -10.14 -20.92
N LEU A 540 12.38 -11.23 -20.86
CA LEU A 540 10.96 -11.20 -20.52
C LEU A 540 10.75 -10.99 -19.00
N PRO A 541 11.09 -11.97 -18.13
CA PRO A 541 10.94 -11.83 -16.68
C PRO A 541 12.11 -11.04 -16.07
N SER A 542 13.10 -10.64 -16.88
CA SER A 542 14.29 -9.91 -16.45
C SER A 542 15.27 -10.75 -15.61
N GLY A 543 15.44 -12.04 -15.93
CA GLY A 543 16.26 -12.99 -15.16
C GLY A 543 17.72 -12.56 -14.97
N ASN A 544 18.14 -12.40 -13.71
CA ASN A 544 19.52 -12.10 -13.32
C ASN A 544 20.41 -13.36 -13.44
N ASP A 545 19.85 -14.49 -13.02
CA ASP A 545 20.39 -15.84 -13.22
C ASP A 545 20.79 -16.08 -14.68
N ALA A 546 19.91 -15.76 -15.63
CA ALA A 546 20.17 -15.85 -17.06
C ALA A 546 21.34 -14.96 -17.51
N SER A 547 21.46 -13.74 -16.98
CA SER A 547 22.55 -12.84 -17.34
C SER A 547 23.90 -13.30 -16.82
N VAL A 548 23.92 -13.92 -15.63
CA VAL A 548 25.13 -14.53 -15.06
C VAL A 548 25.51 -15.78 -15.86
N ALA A 549 24.55 -16.64 -16.19
CA ALA A 549 24.79 -17.82 -17.01
C ALA A 549 25.37 -17.48 -18.39
N PHE A 550 24.86 -16.43 -19.06
CA PHE A 550 25.46 -15.94 -20.30
C PHE A 550 26.90 -15.47 -20.14
N ALA A 551 27.18 -14.74 -19.07
CA ALA A 551 28.52 -14.24 -18.80
C ALA A 551 29.53 -15.36 -18.55
N GLU A 552 29.12 -16.38 -17.79
CA GLU A 552 29.95 -17.55 -17.51
C GLU A 552 30.19 -18.42 -18.75
N HIS A 553 29.16 -18.59 -19.59
CA HIS A 553 29.23 -19.42 -20.80
C HIS A 553 30.02 -18.76 -21.93
N PHE A 554 29.76 -17.49 -22.23
CA PHE A 554 30.36 -16.79 -23.37
C PHE A 554 31.64 -16.00 -23.03
N GLY A 555 31.91 -15.77 -21.74
CA GLY A 555 33.02 -14.94 -21.28
C GLY A 555 34.40 -15.27 -21.88
N ASN A 556 34.69 -16.55 -22.10
CA ASN A 556 35.96 -17.01 -22.67
C ASN A 556 36.16 -16.67 -24.15
N ARG A 557 35.09 -16.24 -24.86
CA ARG A 557 35.18 -15.79 -26.26
C ARG A 557 35.67 -14.35 -26.36
N PHE A 558 35.63 -13.61 -25.26
CA PHE A 558 36.09 -12.24 -25.20
C PHE A 558 37.56 -12.16 -24.75
N PRO A 559 38.26 -11.07 -25.10
CA PRO A 559 39.66 -10.87 -24.71
C PRO A 559 39.89 -11.03 -23.21
N ALA A 560 41.13 -11.40 -22.87
CA ALA A 560 41.56 -11.46 -21.48
C ALA A 560 41.53 -10.08 -20.81
N VAL A 561 41.20 -10.06 -19.53
CA VAL A 561 41.26 -8.86 -18.69
C VAL A 561 42.72 -8.51 -18.41
N GLU A 562 43.12 -7.33 -18.88
CA GLU A 562 44.48 -6.82 -18.68
C GLU A 562 44.80 -6.70 -17.19
N GLY A 563 46.00 -7.14 -16.79
CA GLY A 563 46.45 -7.08 -15.40
C GLY A 563 45.87 -8.14 -14.46
N LYS A 564 45.06 -9.10 -14.94
CA LYS A 564 44.52 -10.20 -14.12
C LYS A 564 45.28 -11.52 -14.32
N PRO A 565 45.56 -12.30 -13.26
CA PRO A 565 46.08 -13.65 -13.39
C PRO A 565 45.15 -14.52 -14.26
N ASN A 566 45.71 -15.33 -15.16
CA ASN A 566 44.97 -16.17 -16.11
C ASN A 566 43.97 -15.41 -17.03
N GLY A 567 44.15 -14.09 -17.18
CA GLY A 567 43.31 -13.24 -18.01
C GLY A 567 41.90 -12.97 -17.48
N GLY A 568 41.64 -13.21 -16.19
CA GLY A 568 40.33 -13.01 -15.55
C GLY A 568 39.35 -14.17 -15.79
N SER A 569 38.38 -14.29 -14.89
CA SER A 569 37.28 -15.26 -15.01
C SER A 569 36.38 -14.98 -16.23
N PRO A 570 35.65 -15.98 -16.77
CA PRO A 570 34.72 -15.76 -17.88
C PRO A 570 33.75 -14.60 -17.61
N TYR A 571 33.20 -14.54 -16.39
CA TYR A 571 32.31 -13.46 -15.97
C TYR A 571 32.98 -12.07 -16.07
N GLU A 572 34.21 -11.91 -15.57
CA GLU A 572 34.96 -10.65 -15.64
C GLU A 572 35.26 -10.24 -17.08
N ARG A 573 35.64 -11.21 -17.94
CA ARG A 573 35.87 -10.96 -19.38
C ARG A 573 34.60 -10.49 -20.08
N PHE A 574 33.44 -11.05 -19.72
CA PHE A 574 32.15 -10.62 -20.26
C PHE A 574 31.82 -9.18 -19.83
N VAL A 575 32.00 -8.82 -18.55
CA VAL A 575 31.79 -7.43 -18.08
C VAL A 575 32.76 -6.46 -18.77
N GLN A 576 34.00 -6.86 -19.04
CA GLN A 576 34.93 -6.06 -19.83
C GLN A 576 34.43 -5.88 -21.27
N ALA A 577 33.92 -6.93 -21.91
CA ALA A 577 33.32 -6.84 -23.24
C ALA A 577 32.10 -5.92 -23.29
N MET A 578 31.27 -5.89 -22.23
CA MET A 578 30.17 -4.94 -22.11
C MET A 578 30.67 -3.49 -22.11
N ASN A 579 31.75 -3.20 -21.40
CA ASN A 579 32.37 -1.87 -21.38
C ASN A 579 33.06 -1.53 -22.71
N ALA A 580 33.71 -2.50 -23.36
CA ALA A 580 34.29 -2.32 -24.69
C ALA A 580 33.20 -1.99 -25.73
N ALA A 581 32.09 -2.72 -25.71
CA ALA A 581 30.94 -2.42 -26.57
C ALA A 581 30.31 -1.06 -26.27
N ALA A 582 30.24 -0.65 -25.00
CA ALA A 582 29.80 0.70 -24.64
C ALA A 582 30.70 1.77 -25.29
N ASN A 583 32.03 1.58 -25.23
CA ASN A 583 32.98 2.49 -25.87
C ASN A 583 32.85 2.49 -27.41
N GLU A 584 32.71 1.32 -28.04
CA GLU A 584 32.49 1.20 -29.49
C GLU A 584 31.22 1.93 -29.95
N LEU A 585 30.17 1.92 -29.13
CA LEU A 585 28.91 2.63 -29.38
C LEU A 585 28.97 4.12 -28.98
N GLY A 586 30.10 4.61 -28.46
CA GLY A 586 30.26 5.99 -28.01
C GLY A 586 29.44 6.32 -26.76
N MET A 587 29.21 5.35 -25.89
CA MET A 587 28.43 5.49 -24.65
C MET A 587 29.31 6.01 -23.49
N SER A 588 29.78 7.26 -23.61
CA SER A 588 30.79 7.84 -22.72
C SER A 588 30.34 8.06 -21.27
N GLY A 589 29.03 8.05 -20.99
CA GLY A 589 28.47 8.15 -19.65
C GLY A 589 28.12 6.80 -19.03
N THR A 590 28.56 5.69 -19.64
CA THR A 590 28.20 4.33 -19.23
C THR A 590 29.39 3.54 -18.72
N GLY A 591 29.19 2.85 -17.59
CA GLY A 591 30.15 1.92 -17.01
C GLY A 591 29.43 0.72 -16.40
N TYR A 592 29.75 -0.49 -16.85
CA TYR A 592 29.21 -1.74 -16.34
C TYR A 592 30.14 -2.35 -15.27
N ARG A 593 29.53 -3.07 -14.32
CA ARG A 593 30.16 -3.71 -13.15
C ARG A 593 29.67 -5.13 -12.96
N ASN A 594 28.42 -5.38 -13.35
CA ASN A 594 27.81 -6.69 -13.43
C ASN A 594 26.92 -6.78 -14.68
N THR A 595 26.38 -7.97 -14.96
CA THR A 595 25.62 -8.27 -16.19
C THR A 595 24.10 -8.13 -16.05
N HIS A 596 23.60 -7.98 -14.83
CA HIS A 596 22.17 -7.96 -14.51
C HIS A 596 21.64 -6.56 -14.17
N GLY A 597 22.47 -5.66 -13.67
CA GLY A 597 22.07 -4.31 -13.26
C GLY A 597 21.69 -4.14 -11.80
N LEU A 598 22.17 -5.01 -10.89
CA LEU A 598 22.06 -4.69 -9.45
C LEU A 598 23.03 -3.53 -9.16
N THR A 599 22.66 -2.68 -8.21
CA THR A 599 23.46 -1.49 -7.89
C THR A 599 24.85 -1.90 -7.41
N ASP A 600 25.86 -1.24 -7.97
CA ASP A 600 27.26 -1.40 -7.64
C ASP A 600 27.99 -0.08 -7.95
N GLU A 601 29.11 0.18 -7.27
CA GLU A 601 29.83 1.45 -7.39
C GLU A 601 30.39 1.65 -8.81
N GLY A 602 30.01 2.76 -9.44
CA GLY A 602 30.36 3.05 -10.83
C GLY A 602 29.59 2.21 -11.85
N HIS A 603 28.52 1.52 -11.45
CA HIS A 603 27.55 0.92 -12.36
C HIS A 603 26.53 1.96 -12.83
N VAL A 604 26.82 2.62 -13.94
CA VAL A 604 26.10 3.83 -14.36
C VAL A 604 25.83 3.86 -15.86
N THR A 605 24.86 4.67 -16.27
CA THR A 605 24.55 5.00 -17.66
C THR A 605 23.87 6.37 -17.77
N THR A 606 23.50 6.78 -18.98
CA THR A 606 22.70 7.98 -19.28
C THR A 606 21.52 7.64 -20.20
N ALA A 607 20.51 8.51 -20.26
CA ALA A 607 19.37 8.27 -21.17
C ALA A 607 19.81 8.30 -22.64
N ALA A 608 20.72 9.22 -22.99
CA ALA A 608 21.30 9.32 -24.32
C ALA A 608 22.13 8.08 -24.72
N ASP A 609 22.87 7.48 -23.79
CA ASP A 609 23.64 6.26 -24.08
C ASP A 609 22.74 5.04 -24.25
N LEU A 610 21.69 4.91 -23.45
CA LEU A 610 20.71 3.84 -23.62
C LEU A 610 19.94 3.92 -24.94
N VAL A 611 19.73 5.13 -25.49
CA VAL A 611 19.23 5.28 -26.87
C VAL A 611 20.17 4.63 -27.88
N LYS A 612 21.49 4.90 -27.79
CA LYS A 612 22.48 4.33 -28.71
C LYS A 612 22.51 2.81 -28.62
N LEU A 613 22.49 2.28 -27.40
CA LEU A 613 22.46 0.85 -27.16
C LEU A 613 21.18 0.21 -27.70
N ALA A 614 20.02 0.79 -27.43
CA ALA A 614 18.74 0.29 -27.94
C ALA A 614 18.70 0.32 -29.47
N HIS A 615 19.15 1.41 -30.09
CA HIS A 615 19.25 1.53 -31.55
C HIS A 615 20.16 0.45 -32.14
N ALA A 616 21.34 0.23 -31.56
CA ALA A 616 22.28 -0.78 -32.01
C ALA A 616 21.72 -2.20 -31.84
N ALA A 617 21.13 -2.52 -30.68
CA ALA A 617 20.55 -3.83 -30.41
C ALA A 617 19.34 -4.13 -31.28
N MET A 618 18.49 -3.14 -31.54
CA MET A 618 17.31 -3.28 -32.39
C MET A 618 17.64 -3.53 -33.86
N LYS A 619 18.91 -3.52 -34.29
CA LYS A 619 19.32 -3.95 -35.65
C LYS A 619 19.32 -5.47 -35.81
N TYR A 620 19.53 -6.23 -34.74
CA TYR A 620 19.54 -7.69 -34.79
C TYR A 620 18.12 -8.25 -34.74
N GLU A 621 17.76 -9.11 -35.70
CA GLU A 621 16.42 -9.70 -35.79
C GLU A 621 16.07 -10.52 -34.54
N THR A 622 17.03 -11.31 -34.05
CA THR A 622 16.86 -12.10 -32.82
C THR A 622 16.52 -11.21 -31.63
N PHE A 623 17.20 -10.07 -31.47
CA PHE A 623 16.92 -9.13 -30.39
C PHE A 623 15.50 -8.56 -30.51
N ARG A 624 15.12 -8.05 -31.68
CA ARG A 624 13.77 -7.51 -31.95
C ARG A 624 12.68 -8.53 -31.63
N ARG A 625 12.86 -9.77 -32.09
CA ARG A 625 11.91 -10.87 -31.84
C ARG A 625 11.76 -11.13 -30.34
N VAL A 626 12.86 -11.24 -29.60
CA VAL A 626 12.84 -11.52 -28.16
C VAL A 626 12.14 -10.40 -27.38
N VAL A 627 12.55 -9.13 -27.57
CA VAL A 627 11.99 -8.02 -26.76
C VAL A 627 10.56 -7.65 -27.11
N GLY A 628 10.12 -7.98 -28.34
CA GLY A 628 8.74 -7.81 -28.79
C GLY A 628 7.81 -8.97 -28.40
N THR A 629 8.33 -10.03 -27.77
CA THR A 629 7.55 -11.22 -27.40
C THR A 629 6.90 -11.02 -26.02
N PRO A 630 5.55 -11.10 -25.90
CA PRO A 630 4.86 -10.93 -24.63
C PRO A 630 5.04 -12.10 -23.66
N ARG A 631 5.14 -13.32 -24.19
CA ARG A 631 5.30 -14.56 -23.42
C ARG A 631 6.07 -15.61 -24.22
N ARG A 632 6.81 -16.50 -23.55
CA ARG A 632 7.53 -17.62 -24.18
C ARG A 632 7.45 -18.86 -23.30
N GLY A 633 6.98 -19.98 -23.85
CA GLY A 633 7.15 -21.30 -23.24
C GLY A 633 8.45 -21.95 -23.71
N ALA A 634 9.17 -22.61 -22.80
CA ALA A 634 10.41 -23.34 -23.08
C ALA A 634 10.50 -24.64 -22.27
N THR A 635 11.29 -25.61 -22.75
CA THR A 635 11.62 -26.84 -22.02
C THR A 635 13.05 -26.76 -21.51
N LEU A 636 13.22 -26.90 -20.20
CA LEU A 636 14.48 -27.01 -19.49
C LEU A 636 14.82 -28.48 -19.31
N GLY A 637 16.06 -28.87 -19.64
CA GLY A 637 16.59 -30.20 -19.36
C GLY A 637 17.50 -30.20 -18.13
N SER A 638 18.05 -31.36 -17.77
CA SER A 638 19.16 -31.47 -16.82
C SER A 638 20.20 -32.49 -17.33
N VAL A 639 21.37 -32.50 -16.70
CA VAL A 639 22.43 -33.48 -16.97
C VAL A 639 21.93 -34.93 -16.84
N ASP A 640 21.00 -35.17 -15.91
CA ASP A 640 20.51 -36.51 -15.54
C ASP A 640 19.27 -36.94 -16.35
N GLY A 641 18.90 -36.18 -17.38
CA GLY A 641 17.77 -36.48 -18.26
C GLY A 641 16.40 -36.02 -17.74
N TYR A 642 16.36 -35.33 -16.60
CA TYR A 642 15.15 -34.65 -16.13
C TYR A 642 14.76 -33.52 -17.12
N GLN A 643 13.47 -33.36 -17.39
CA GLN A 643 12.94 -32.24 -18.14
C GLN A 643 11.74 -31.62 -17.43
N ARG A 644 11.64 -30.29 -17.50
CA ARG A 644 10.43 -29.54 -17.14
C ARG A 644 10.22 -28.38 -18.08
N ASN A 645 8.98 -27.98 -18.24
CA ASN A 645 8.67 -26.76 -18.97
C ASN A 645 8.69 -25.54 -18.03
N THR A 646 8.90 -24.37 -18.61
CA THR A 646 8.78 -23.06 -17.97
C THR A 646 8.06 -22.07 -18.89
N VAL A 647 7.45 -21.04 -18.31
CA VAL A 647 6.84 -19.93 -19.05
C VAL A 647 7.40 -18.61 -18.56
N TRP A 648 7.94 -17.85 -19.49
CA TRP A 648 8.47 -16.51 -19.25
C TRP A 648 7.49 -15.45 -19.75
N ASN A 649 7.19 -14.46 -18.91
CA ASN A 649 6.28 -13.37 -19.23
C ASN A 649 7.03 -12.04 -19.29
N ASN A 650 6.70 -11.20 -20.27
CA ASN A 650 7.38 -9.93 -20.46
C ASN A 650 6.91 -8.89 -19.43
N SER A 651 7.87 -8.35 -18.69
CA SER A 651 7.65 -7.28 -17.71
C SER A 651 7.24 -5.93 -18.35
N ASN A 652 7.49 -5.71 -19.64
CA ASN A 652 7.12 -4.48 -20.34
C ASN A 652 5.62 -4.44 -20.67
N GLN A 653 4.85 -3.71 -19.87
CA GLN A 653 3.41 -3.60 -20.05
C GLN A 653 2.99 -2.87 -21.33
N LEU A 654 3.88 -2.07 -21.95
CA LEU A 654 3.54 -1.36 -23.20
C LEU A 654 3.26 -2.31 -24.37
N LEU A 655 3.80 -3.54 -24.35
CA LEU A 655 3.54 -4.55 -25.39
C LEU A 655 2.06 -4.97 -25.48
N ARG A 656 1.25 -4.64 -24.47
CA ARG A 656 -0.20 -4.84 -24.48
C ARG A 656 -0.93 -3.83 -25.36
N LEU A 657 -0.29 -2.74 -25.73
CA LEU A 657 -0.83 -1.68 -26.56
C LEU A 657 -0.33 -1.84 -28.01
N GLU A 658 -1.18 -1.49 -28.98
CA GLU A 658 -0.78 -1.37 -30.38
C GLU A 658 0.33 -0.32 -30.55
N GLY A 659 1.23 -0.57 -31.52
CA GLY A 659 2.34 0.32 -31.84
C GLY A 659 3.62 0.10 -31.04
N PHE A 660 3.60 -0.56 -29.88
CA PHE A 660 4.81 -0.85 -29.10
C PHE A 660 5.40 -2.23 -29.39
N TYR A 661 6.73 -2.33 -29.37
CA TYR A 661 7.46 -3.54 -29.74
C TYR A 661 8.76 -3.78 -28.93
N GLY A 662 8.96 -3.08 -27.81
CA GLY A 662 10.11 -3.27 -26.92
C GLY A 662 10.25 -2.15 -25.88
N VAL A 663 11.33 -2.07 -25.12
CA VAL A 663 12.51 -2.95 -25.13
C VAL A 663 12.72 -3.58 -23.76
N LYS A 664 12.99 -2.79 -22.71
CA LYS A 664 13.30 -3.34 -21.39
C LYS A 664 13.03 -2.37 -20.23
N THR A 665 12.39 -2.90 -19.19
CA THR A 665 12.18 -2.27 -17.88
C THR A 665 13.40 -2.45 -16.97
N GLY A 666 13.57 -1.57 -15.99
CA GLY A 666 14.52 -1.78 -14.89
C GLY A 666 14.15 -1.03 -13.61
N THR A 667 14.37 -1.64 -12.45
CA THR A 667 14.15 -1.01 -11.14
C THR A 667 15.19 -1.47 -10.15
N THR A 668 15.78 -0.52 -9.43
CA THR A 668 16.49 -0.74 -8.15
C THR A 668 16.14 0.44 -7.24
N GLY A 669 16.39 0.31 -5.93
CA GLY A 669 16.18 1.42 -4.99
C GLY A 669 16.87 2.72 -5.44
N PRO A 670 18.18 2.70 -5.76
CA PRO A 670 18.92 3.89 -6.23
C PRO A 670 18.52 4.39 -7.63
N ALA A 671 18.26 3.47 -8.57
CA ALA A 671 17.90 3.85 -9.94
C ALA A 671 16.53 4.53 -10.02
N GLY A 672 15.58 4.11 -9.18
CA GLY A 672 14.15 4.34 -9.37
C GLY A 672 13.59 3.46 -10.49
N ALA A 673 12.44 3.84 -11.05
CA ALA A 673 11.83 3.08 -12.15
C ALA A 673 12.28 3.59 -13.53
N CYS A 674 12.93 2.72 -14.29
CA CYS A 674 13.49 2.98 -15.61
C CYS A 674 12.76 2.16 -16.69
N LEU A 675 12.71 2.69 -17.91
CA LEU A 675 12.19 1.99 -19.09
C LEU A 675 12.88 2.51 -20.35
N VAL A 676 13.39 1.58 -21.16
CA VAL A 676 13.74 1.79 -22.56
C VAL A 676 12.62 1.18 -23.39
N ALA A 677 11.90 2.00 -24.15
CA ALA A 677 10.76 1.59 -24.93
C ALA A 677 10.96 1.93 -26.41
N ALA A 678 10.43 1.06 -27.29
CA ALA A 678 10.38 1.30 -28.72
C ALA A 678 8.94 1.15 -29.20
N GLY A 679 8.49 2.11 -30.01
CA GLY A 679 7.13 2.14 -30.52
C GLY A 679 7.01 2.97 -31.78
N GLN A 680 5.97 2.71 -32.57
CA GLN A 680 5.68 3.40 -33.81
C GLN A 680 4.21 3.77 -33.90
N ARG A 681 3.94 4.88 -34.61
CA ARG A 681 2.61 5.29 -35.00
C ARG A 681 2.70 6.04 -36.33
N ASP A 682 1.79 5.77 -37.26
CA ASP A 682 1.73 6.43 -38.57
C ASP A 682 3.11 6.47 -39.28
N ASP A 683 3.80 5.32 -39.29
CA ASP A 683 5.15 5.12 -39.85
C ASP A 683 6.27 6.00 -39.23
N LYS A 684 6.09 6.45 -37.98
CA LYS A 684 7.08 7.23 -37.23
C LYS A 684 7.61 6.43 -36.04
N PRO A 685 8.68 5.63 -36.22
CA PRO A 685 9.22 4.80 -35.17
C PRO A 685 10.13 5.61 -34.24
N LEU A 686 9.94 5.45 -32.93
CA LEU A 686 10.64 6.18 -31.88
C LEU A 686 11.24 5.22 -30.84
N ILE A 687 12.37 5.62 -30.27
CA ILE A 687 12.93 5.07 -29.03
C ILE A 687 12.78 6.12 -27.94
N VAL A 688 12.18 5.75 -26.82
CA VAL A 688 12.03 6.61 -25.63
C VAL A 688 12.70 5.94 -24.45
N VAL A 689 13.54 6.70 -23.75
CA VAL A 689 14.21 6.28 -22.52
C VAL A 689 13.76 7.17 -21.38
N VAL A 690 13.30 6.57 -20.29
CA VAL A 690 13.04 7.26 -19.01
C VAL A 690 13.86 6.63 -17.90
N LEU A 691 14.50 7.48 -17.09
CA LEU A 691 15.34 7.06 -15.95
C LEU A 691 14.87 7.72 -14.65
N GLY A 692 14.64 6.90 -13.63
CA GLY A 692 14.29 7.37 -12.29
C GLY A 692 12.90 7.99 -12.18
N SER A 693 11.90 7.36 -12.80
CA SER A 693 10.48 7.67 -12.56
C SER A 693 10.11 7.37 -11.10
N THR A 694 9.13 8.08 -10.56
CA THR A 694 8.79 8.05 -9.13
C THR A 694 8.22 6.71 -8.64
N SER A 695 7.66 5.91 -9.55
CA SER A 695 7.16 4.56 -9.25
C SER A 695 7.22 3.64 -10.47
N GLY A 696 6.99 2.35 -10.24
CA GLY A 696 6.91 1.34 -11.29
C GLY A 696 5.86 1.66 -12.36
N ASP A 697 4.71 2.19 -11.96
CA ASP A 697 3.63 2.59 -12.87
C ASP A 697 3.92 3.93 -13.55
N ALA A 698 4.54 4.87 -12.83
CA ALA A 698 4.88 6.18 -13.36
C ALA A 698 5.79 6.10 -14.59
N ARG A 699 6.69 5.10 -14.67
CA ARG A 699 7.55 4.90 -15.86
C ARG A 699 6.76 4.71 -17.15
N TYR A 700 5.60 4.04 -17.07
CA TYR A 700 4.75 3.77 -18.23
C TYR A 700 3.95 5.01 -18.60
N VAL A 701 3.47 5.75 -17.61
CA VAL A 701 2.81 7.05 -17.81
C VAL A 701 3.78 8.05 -18.45
N ASP A 702 4.98 8.19 -17.89
CA ASP A 702 6.03 9.07 -18.40
C ASP A 702 6.39 8.71 -19.84
N SER A 703 6.65 7.43 -20.12
CA SER A 703 6.96 6.97 -21.47
C SER A 703 5.83 7.26 -22.45
N ARG A 704 4.57 6.94 -22.10
CA ARG A 704 3.40 7.20 -22.95
C ARG A 704 3.17 8.70 -23.17
N ASN A 705 3.42 9.56 -22.19
CA ASN A 705 3.35 11.01 -22.35
C ASN A 705 4.38 11.50 -23.37
N LEU A 706 5.62 11.02 -23.27
CA LEU A 706 6.71 11.39 -24.17
C LEU A 706 6.47 10.89 -25.62
N PHE A 707 6.02 9.64 -25.81
CA PHE A 707 5.67 9.12 -27.13
C PHE A 707 4.54 9.94 -27.79
N ARG A 708 3.45 10.19 -27.06
CA ARG A 708 2.31 10.96 -27.59
C ARG A 708 2.71 12.38 -27.97
N TRP A 709 3.48 13.04 -27.11
CA TRP A 709 4.02 14.37 -27.38
C TRP A 709 4.90 14.36 -28.63
N ALA A 710 5.86 13.43 -28.73
CA ALA A 710 6.77 13.36 -29.86
C ALA A 710 6.05 13.07 -31.19
N TRP A 711 5.10 12.13 -31.24
CA TRP A 711 4.31 11.89 -32.44
C TRP A 711 3.47 13.10 -32.86
N LYS A 712 2.93 13.84 -31.89
CA LYS A 712 2.22 15.10 -32.17
C LYS A 712 3.16 16.15 -32.77
N GLU A 713 4.35 16.35 -32.20
CA GLU A 713 5.36 17.27 -32.73
C GLU A 713 5.84 16.88 -34.13
N LEU A 714 6.00 15.58 -34.40
CA LEU A 714 6.36 15.08 -35.72
C LEU A 714 5.23 15.15 -36.75
N ASN A 715 3.96 15.20 -36.33
CA ASN A 715 2.80 15.39 -37.21
C ASN A 715 2.50 16.86 -37.52
N ALA A 716 3.00 17.79 -36.69
CA ALA A 716 2.85 19.22 -36.90
C ALA A 716 3.91 19.82 -37.86
N LYS A 717 4.91 19.03 -38.24
CA LYS A 717 5.91 19.33 -39.27
C LYS A 717 5.56 18.63 -40.56
#